data_AF-A0A6L5B904-F1
#
_entry.id   AF-A0A6L5B904-F1
#
_cell.length_a   1.000
_cell.length_b   1.000
_cell.length_c   1.000
_cell.angle_alpha   90.00
_cell.angle_beta   90.00
_cell.angle_gamma   90.00
#
_symmetry.space_group_name_H-M   'P 1'
#
loop_
_entity.id
_entity.type
_entity.pdbx_description
1 polymer ?
#
loop_
_entity_poly.entity_id
_entity_poly.type
_entity_poly.pdbx_seq_one_letter_code
_entity_poly.pdbx_strand_id
1 'polypeptide(L)'
;MTVEASGVVNDFKVDGLVKYCSQHVQGFPLAPTHVKISQFGHGQSNPTYLLEVSWGGSSVKRYVLRKKPAGKLLQSAHAVEREFQVLNALGTYTLVPVPKVFCLCTDSAVIGTPFYIMEYLEGRIFLDPKLPGLAPNRRRQIYSATAKALASLHSADVDAIGLGKYGRRDNYCKRQVDRWAKQYLASTGEGKSPRNPKMLELVDWLQRHIPSEDSSSTKAGLVHGDFRIDNLVFHPTEDKVIGILDWELSTLGNQMCDVAYSTLHYVVDIDLDKLQQHEGIETTGVPEGIPSLPEYLADYCSASGKPWPVSEWKFYVAFSLFRGASIYAGVHSRWIMGNASGGKRAQNSGLKGDALVRAAWTLIEKNTVLPQHPPSDTFARGHLVQFNNESEDQKTLSGGGFVPTKKVVELRDKLIKFMEDYIYPMESEFYKLANSSMRWTVHPEEERLKEIAKKQGLWNLWLPADSAARARKLLFDGTNDYKAFDQLLGEGLSNLEYGYLCEVLGRSVWAPQVFNCGAPDTGNMEVLLRYGNKEQMQEWLVPLLEGKIRSGFAMTEPQVASSDATNIECSIKRQGDSYIINGKKWWTSGAMDPRCKILIVMGKTDFSALKHKQQSMILVDIESPGVQVIRPLTVFGFDDAPHGHAEVYFENVCVPATNVLLAEGGGFEIAQGRLGPGRLHHCMRLIGAAERGMELMVQRALQRKTFGKFIAQHGSFQSDLAKCRIELEKTRLLVLEAADQLDRVGNKKARGILAMAKVAAPNMAMMVLDMAMQVHGAAGLSGDTVLSHLYATARTLRIADGPDEVHLGTIAKVELQTASKL
;
A
#
# COMPACT_ATOMS: atom_id res chain seq x y z
N MET A 1 -47.01 21.97 3.80
CA MET A 1 -45.58 22.16 3.47
C MET A 1 -45.30 23.64 3.53
N THR A 2 -44.42 24.08 4.41
CA THR A 2 -43.97 25.49 4.44
C THR A 2 -42.69 25.59 3.59
N VAL A 3 -42.65 26.52 2.65
CA VAL A 3 -41.51 26.74 1.74
C VAL A 3 -40.85 28.05 2.09
N GLU A 4 -39.55 27.99 2.39
CA GLU A 4 -38.73 29.19 2.59
C GLU A 4 -37.65 29.26 1.50
N ALA A 5 -37.66 30.34 0.75
CA ALA A 5 -36.70 30.62 -0.30
C ALA A 5 -35.96 31.93 0.04
N SER A 6 -34.64 31.88 0.18
CA SER A 6 -33.81 33.06 0.48
C SER A 6 -32.92 33.41 -0.73
N GLY A 7 -33.05 34.63 -1.25
CA GLY A 7 -32.31 35.13 -2.43
C GLY A 7 -33.14 35.14 -3.72
N VAL A 8 -32.50 35.31 -4.88
CA VAL A 8 -33.10 35.42 -6.23
C VAL A 8 -33.73 34.09 -6.68
N VAL A 9 -34.74 33.62 -5.95
CA VAL A 9 -35.41 32.32 -6.13
C VAL A 9 -36.83 32.49 -6.70
N ASN A 10 -37.22 33.71 -7.11
CA ASN A 10 -38.57 34.05 -7.54
C ASN A 10 -39.09 33.31 -8.80
N ASP A 11 -38.25 32.55 -9.51
CA ASP A 11 -38.63 31.73 -10.69
C ASP A 11 -38.62 30.20 -10.44
N PHE A 12 -38.48 29.75 -9.19
CA PHE A 12 -38.36 28.31 -8.88
C PHE A 12 -39.73 27.65 -8.68
N LYS A 13 -40.12 26.71 -9.55
CA LYS A 13 -41.33 25.87 -9.36
C LYS A 13 -41.11 24.81 -8.27
N VAL A 14 -41.14 25.22 -7.01
CA VAL A 14 -40.80 24.38 -5.84
C VAL A 14 -41.69 23.13 -5.74
N ASP A 15 -43.00 23.26 -5.97
CA ASP A 15 -43.92 22.10 -5.89
C ASP A 15 -43.60 21.03 -6.94
N GLY A 16 -43.24 21.47 -8.17
CA GLY A 16 -42.80 20.57 -9.23
C GLY A 16 -41.52 19.83 -8.86
N LEU A 17 -40.56 20.55 -8.27
CA LEU A 17 -39.31 19.98 -7.77
C LEU A 17 -39.55 18.93 -6.68
N VAL A 18 -40.33 19.27 -5.65
CA VAL A 18 -40.59 18.38 -4.51
C VAL A 18 -41.29 17.11 -4.96
N LYS A 19 -42.29 17.22 -5.84
CA LYS A 19 -42.97 16.07 -6.43
C LYS A 19 -42.00 15.17 -7.19
N TYR A 20 -41.14 15.75 -8.04
CA TYR A 20 -40.15 14.99 -8.79
C TYR A 20 -39.16 14.28 -7.87
N CYS A 21 -38.58 14.98 -6.89
CA CYS A 21 -37.63 14.40 -5.94
C CYS A 21 -38.25 13.25 -5.13
N SER A 22 -39.50 13.38 -4.69
CA SER A 22 -40.20 12.33 -3.93
C SER A 22 -40.39 11.04 -4.73
N GLN A 23 -40.41 11.13 -6.07
CA GLN A 23 -40.57 9.98 -6.96
C GLN A 23 -39.24 9.38 -7.43
N HIS A 24 -38.20 10.21 -7.54
CA HIS A 24 -36.95 9.84 -8.23
C HIS A 24 -35.69 9.86 -7.38
N VAL A 25 -35.70 10.47 -6.19
CA VAL A 25 -34.52 10.55 -5.31
C VAL A 25 -34.65 9.55 -4.17
N GLN A 26 -33.76 8.55 -4.17
CA GLN A 26 -33.71 7.54 -3.12
C GLN A 26 -33.51 8.19 -1.74
N GLY A 27 -34.44 7.93 -0.81
CA GLY A 27 -34.36 8.45 0.56
C GLY A 27 -34.92 9.87 0.75
N PHE A 28 -35.49 10.48 -0.30
CA PHE A 28 -36.26 11.72 -0.21
C PHE A 28 -37.63 11.47 0.45
N PRO A 29 -38.07 12.30 1.42
CA PRO A 29 -39.35 12.09 2.10
C PRO A 29 -40.55 12.19 1.14
N LEU A 30 -41.50 11.25 1.23
CA LEU A 30 -42.72 11.25 0.43
C LEU A 30 -43.66 12.43 0.73
N ALA A 31 -43.64 12.92 1.97
CA ALA A 31 -44.46 14.04 2.43
C ALA A 31 -43.61 14.96 3.32
N PRO A 32 -42.77 15.83 2.73
CA PRO A 32 -41.94 16.76 3.49
C PRO A 32 -42.80 17.84 4.18
N THR A 33 -42.51 18.14 5.44
CA THR A 33 -43.23 19.15 6.22
C THR A 33 -42.70 20.56 5.93
N HIS A 34 -41.39 20.69 5.70
CA HIS A 34 -40.73 21.94 5.36
C HIS A 34 -39.54 21.70 4.42
N VAL A 35 -39.43 22.57 3.40
CA VAL A 35 -38.35 22.55 2.40
C VAL A 35 -37.76 23.95 2.31
N LYS A 36 -36.45 24.06 2.54
CA LYS A 36 -35.68 25.29 2.39
C LYS A 36 -34.70 25.16 1.24
N ILE A 37 -34.67 26.17 0.38
CA ILE A 37 -33.78 26.22 -0.79
C ILE A 37 -32.91 27.46 -0.68
N SER A 38 -31.59 27.26 -0.69
CA SER A 38 -30.60 28.34 -0.67
C SER A 38 -29.57 28.13 -1.78
N GLN A 39 -29.19 29.20 -2.47
CA GLN A 39 -28.14 29.13 -3.49
C GLN A 39 -26.76 29.16 -2.82
N PHE A 40 -25.81 28.34 -3.29
CA PHE A 40 -24.43 28.47 -2.83
C PHE A 40 -23.84 29.81 -3.32
N GLY A 41 -23.25 30.58 -2.41
CA GLY A 41 -22.84 31.97 -2.66
C GLY A 41 -21.52 32.15 -3.44
N HIS A 42 -20.82 31.06 -3.77
CA HIS A 42 -19.50 31.09 -4.42
C HIS A 42 -19.51 30.20 -5.68
N GLY A 43 -19.10 30.75 -6.82
CA GLY A 43 -19.00 30.05 -8.11
C GLY A 43 -19.57 30.84 -9.29
N GLN A 44 -18.91 30.78 -10.46
CA GLN A 44 -19.37 31.37 -11.73
C GLN A 44 -19.92 30.30 -12.71
N SER A 45 -20.08 29.06 -12.25
CA SER A 45 -20.55 27.90 -13.04
C SER A 45 -22.09 27.75 -13.01
N ASN A 46 -22.60 26.56 -13.35
CA ASN A 46 -24.01 26.18 -13.33
C ASN A 46 -24.65 26.46 -11.95
N PRO A 47 -25.82 27.14 -11.91
CA PRO A 47 -26.51 27.43 -10.65
C PRO A 47 -26.69 26.20 -9.77
N THR A 48 -26.15 26.27 -8.55
CA THR A 48 -26.14 25.18 -7.58
C THR A 48 -26.85 25.62 -6.30
N TYR A 49 -27.75 24.78 -5.79
CA TYR A 49 -28.62 25.08 -4.65
C TYR A 49 -28.57 23.96 -3.61
N LEU A 50 -28.56 24.33 -2.33
CA LEU A 50 -28.78 23.44 -1.21
C LEU A 50 -30.29 23.27 -0.98
N LEU A 51 -30.72 22.01 -0.86
CA LEU A 51 -32.07 21.64 -0.46
C LEU A 51 -32.01 21.07 0.97
N GLU A 52 -32.63 21.75 1.93
CA GLU A 52 -32.81 21.24 3.29
C GLU A 52 -34.26 20.80 3.47
N VAL A 53 -34.46 19.50 3.71
CA VAL A 53 -35.78 18.85 3.73
C VAL A 53 -36.03 18.22 5.08
N SER A 54 -37.14 18.55 5.72
CA SER A 54 -37.54 17.97 7.00
C SER A 54 -38.86 17.22 6.93
N TRP A 55 -38.98 16.17 7.74
CA TRP A 55 -40.21 15.40 7.96
C TRP A 55 -40.26 14.95 9.43
N GLY A 56 -41.44 14.95 10.04
CA GLY A 56 -41.62 14.40 11.40
C GLY A 56 -41.01 15.19 12.56
N GLY A 57 -40.72 16.48 12.42
CA GLY A 57 -40.46 17.39 13.54
C GLY A 57 -39.03 17.47 14.10
N SER A 58 -38.04 16.67 13.63
CA SER A 58 -36.65 16.80 14.13
C SER A 58 -35.52 16.44 13.15
N SER A 59 -35.77 15.70 12.06
CA SER A 59 -34.69 15.31 11.13
C SER A 59 -34.66 16.19 9.87
N VAL A 60 -33.51 16.77 9.57
CA VAL A 60 -33.24 17.52 8.33
C VAL A 60 -32.28 16.68 7.46
N LYS A 61 -32.68 16.39 6.22
CA LYS A 61 -31.78 15.84 5.19
C LYS A 61 -31.38 16.92 4.21
N ARG A 62 -30.14 16.84 3.71
CA ARG A 62 -29.57 17.80 2.76
C ARG A 62 -29.30 17.14 1.41
N TYR A 63 -29.61 17.85 0.34
CA TYR A 63 -29.31 17.48 -1.04
C TYR A 63 -28.78 18.68 -1.80
N VAL A 64 -28.09 18.44 -2.91
CA VAL A 64 -27.64 19.51 -3.81
C VAL A 64 -28.37 19.38 -5.14
N LEU A 65 -28.92 20.49 -5.61
CA LEU A 65 -29.50 20.63 -6.94
C LEU A 65 -28.57 21.46 -7.80
N ARG A 66 -28.17 20.93 -8.96
CA ARG A 66 -27.43 21.67 -9.97
C ARG A 66 -28.23 21.75 -11.25
N LYS A 67 -28.44 22.97 -11.76
CA LYS A 67 -29.32 23.22 -12.90
C LYS A 67 -28.64 24.05 -13.98
N LYS A 68 -29.14 23.92 -15.20
CA LYS A 68 -28.70 24.73 -16.32
C LYS A 68 -29.15 26.20 -16.17
N PRO A 69 -28.32 27.20 -16.53
CA PRO A 69 -28.71 28.61 -16.50
C PRO A 69 -29.93 28.89 -17.39
N ALA A 70 -30.71 29.92 -17.05
CA ALA A 70 -31.81 30.37 -17.89
C ALA A 70 -31.29 31.19 -19.10
N GLY A 71 -32.04 31.19 -20.21
CA GLY A 71 -31.75 32.01 -21.40
C GLY A 71 -31.17 31.25 -22.59
N LYS A 72 -30.88 31.97 -23.69
CA LYS A 72 -30.23 31.41 -24.89
C LYS A 72 -28.74 31.17 -24.61
N LEU A 73 -28.35 29.92 -24.46
CA LEU A 73 -26.96 29.52 -24.21
C LEU A 73 -26.24 29.13 -25.51
N LEU A 74 -24.91 29.27 -25.51
CA LEU A 74 -24.06 28.77 -26.59
C LEU A 74 -24.17 27.24 -26.68
N GLN A 75 -24.10 26.71 -27.90
CA GLN A 75 -24.13 25.26 -28.14
C GLN A 75 -23.00 24.59 -27.35
N SER A 76 -23.33 23.51 -26.62
CA SER A 76 -22.42 22.74 -25.73
C SER A 76 -21.93 23.43 -24.44
N ALA A 77 -22.32 24.68 -24.16
CA ALA A 77 -22.09 25.30 -22.85
C ALA A 77 -23.14 24.83 -21.83
N HIS A 78 -22.75 24.72 -20.55
CA HIS A 78 -23.65 24.42 -19.43
C HIS A 78 -24.45 23.11 -19.59
N ALA A 79 -23.79 22.05 -20.04
CA ALA A 79 -24.40 20.73 -20.25
C ALA A 79 -24.42 19.91 -18.94
N VAL A 80 -25.38 20.20 -18.06
CA VAL A 80 -25.55 19.49 -16.78
C VAL A 80 -25.77 17.98 -16.94
N GLU A 81 -26.26 17.54 -18.11
CA GLU A 81 -26.42 16.14 -18.46
C GLU A 81 -25.06 15.41 -18.58
N ARG A 82 -24.04 16.11 -19.12
CA ARG A 82 -22.68 15.56 -19.21
C ARG A 82 -22.04 15.45 -17.83
N GLU A 83 -22.24 16.44 -16.97
CA GLU A 83 -21.79 16.40 -15.58
C GLU A 83 -22.41 15.21 -14.83
N PHE A 84 -23.72 15.02 -14.96
CA PHE A 84 -24.40 13.86 -14.38
C PHE A 84 -23.82 12.54 -14.91
N GLN A 85 -23.57 12.43 -16.21
CA GLN A 85 -23.01 11.23 -16.82
C GLN A 85 -21.64 10.85 -16.21
N VAL A 86 -20.71 11.81 -16.09
CA VAL A 86 -19.38 11.54 -15.55
C VAL A 86 -19.42 11.24 -14.04
N LEU A 87 -20.21 12.00 -13.27
CA LEU A 87 -20.39 11.75 -11.83
C LEU A 87 -21.01 10.37 -11.58
N ASN A 88 -22.03 9.99 -12.35
CA ASN A 88 -22.67 8.68 -12.22
C ASN A 88 -21.70 7.55 -12.57
N ALA A 89 -20.95 7.68 -13.66
CA ALA A 89 -19.97 6.67 -14.08
C ALA A 89 -18.87 6.49 -13.02
N LEU A 90 -18.29 7.58 -12.54
CA LEU A 90 -17.24 7.55 -11.52
C LEU A 90 -17.76 6.99 -10.19
N GLY A 91 -18.88 7.50 -9.69
CA GLY A 91 -19.43 7.09 -8.39
C GLY A 91 -20.00 5.67 -8.37
N THR A 92 -20.34 5.10 -9.53
CA THR A 92 -20.87 3.73 -9.63
C THR A 92 -19.77 2.70 -9.82
N TYR A 93 -18.75 3.00 -10.63
CA TYR A 93 -17.80 1.99 -11.12
C TYR A 93 -16.37 2.17 -10.61
N THR A 94 -16.10 3.22 -9.83
CA THR A 94 -14.75 3.53 -9.34
C THR A 94 -14.75 3.93 -7.87
N LEU A 95 -13.56 4.07 -7.29
CA LEU A 95 -13.34 4.66 -5.97
C LEU A 95 -12.96 6.15 -6.03
N VAL A 96 -13.12 6.80 -7.20
CA VAL A 96 -12.84 8.23 -7.33
C VAL A 96 -13.82 9.00 -6.44
N PRO A 97 -13.34 9.88 -5.54
CA PRO A 97 -14.21 10.58 -4.60
C PRO A 97 -15.09 11.59 -5.35
N VAL A 98 -16.35 11.25 -5.59
CA VAL A 98 -17.36 12.13 -6.21
C VAL A 98 -18.67 12.04 -5.43
N PRO A 99 -19.47 13.12 -5.37
CA PRO A 99 -20.79 13.05 -4.76
C PRO A 99 -21.68 12.06 -5.51
N LYS A 100 -22.44 11.24 -4.78
CA LYS A 100 -23.43 10.37 -5.42
C LYS A 100 -24.49 11.21 -6.13
N VAL A 101 -24.70 10.98 -7.41
CA VAL A 101 -25.83 11.56 -8.15
C VAL A 101 -27.05 10.66 -8.04
N PHE A 102 -28.23 11.24 -7.81
CA PHE A 102 -29.48 10.50 -7.58
C PHE A 102 -30.34 10.41 -8.83
N CYS A 103 -30.56 11.54 -9.51
CA CYS A 103 -31.40 11.59 -10.70
C CYS A 103 -31.06 12.79 -11.60
N LEU A 104 -31.28 12.63 -12.90
CA LEU A 104 -31.26 13.69 -13.90
C LEU A 104 -32.69 13.95 -14.40
N CYS A 105 -33.09 15.21 -14.48
CA CYS A 105 -34.35 15.66 -15.08
C CYS A 105 -34.04 16.52 -16.32
N THR A 106 -34.43 16.03 -17.49
CA THR A 106 -34.33 16.79 -18.76
C THR A 106 -35.62 17.50 -19.13
N ASP A 107 -36.71 17.25 -18.41
CA ASP A 107 -37.98 17.94 -18.60
C ASP A 107 -37.96 19.34 -17.98
N SER A 108 -37.80 20.35 -18.83
CA SER A 108 -37.84 21.76 -18.43
C SER A 108 -39.19 22.20 -17.87
N ALA A 109 -40.28 21.42 -18.03
CA ALA A 109 -41.57 21.76 -17.45
C ALA A 109 -41.55 21.72 -15.90
N VAL A 110 -40.67 20.91 -15.30
CA VAL A 110 -40.59 20.69 -13.85
C VAL A 110 -40.15 21.94 -13.09
N ILE A 111 -38.96 22.50 -13.40
CA ILE A 111 -38.43 23.73 -12.75
C ILE A 111 -38.01 24.83 -13.73
N GLY A 112 -38.35 24.72 -15.01
CA GLY A 112 -38.01 25.70 -16.06
C GLY A 112 -36.72 25.40 -16.82
N THR A 113 -35.92 24.42 -16.38
CA THR A 113 -34.62 24.08 -16.99
C THR A 113 -34.17 22.66 -16.56
N PRO A 114 -33.34 21.95 -17.34
CA PRO A 114 -32.76 20.67 -16.91
C PRO A 114 -31.91 20.81 -15.64
N PHE A 115 -31.95 19.77 -14.80
CA PHE A 115 -31.21 19.72 -13.53
C PHE A 115 -30.92 18.29 -13.10
N TYR A 116 -29.96 18.12 -12.19
CA TYR A 116 -29.76 16.88 -11.46
C TYR A 116 -29.68 17.11 -9.96
N ILE A 117 -29.98 16.06 -9.20
CA ILE A 117 -29.86 16.03 -7.74
C ILE A 117 -28.69 15.13 -7.36
N MET A 118 -27.86 15.59 -6.43
CA MET A 118 -26.73 14.86 -5.89
C MET A 118 -26.65 14.96 -4.36
N GLU A 119 -25.80 14.12 -3.80
CA GLU A 119 -25.47 14.08 -2.39
C GLU A 119 -24.87 15.40 -1.91
N TYR A 120 -25.31 15.83 -0.73
CA TYR A 120 -24.63 16.87 0.02
C TYR A 120 -23.50 16.22 0.82
N LEU A 121 -22.25 16.51 0.44
CA LEU A 121 -21.08 16.06 1.19
C LEU A 121 -20.80 17.03 2.34
N GLU A 122 -20.98 16.56 3.57
CA GLU A 122 -20.60 17.32 4.76
C GLU A 122 -19.07 17.28 4.90
N GLY A 123 -18.41 18.42 4.70
CA GLY A 123 -16.95 18.48 4.63
C GLY A 123 -16.37 19.90 4.68
N ARG A 124 -15.04 19.97 4.59
CA ARG A 124 -14.24 21.20 4.58
C ARG A 124 -13.83 21.53 3.15
N ILE A 125 -13.93 22.79 2.74
CA ILE A 125 -13.41 23.29 1.46
C ILE A 125 -12.36 24.36 1.79
N PHE A 126 -11.16 24.22 1.23
CA PHE A 126 -10.07 25.16 1.44
C PHE A 126 -9.94 26.09 0.24
N LEU A 127 -10.49 27.30 0.37
CA LEU A 127 -10.45 28.32 -0.69
C LEU A 127 -9.04 28.88 -0.93
N ASP A 128 -8.24 29.00 0.14
CA ASP A 128 -6.87 29.47 0.08
C ASP A 128 -5.91 28.26 0.02
N PRO A 129 -5.13 28.08 -1.06
CA PRO A 129 -4.16 26.99 -1.17
C PRO A 129 -3.03 27.09 -0.12
N LYS A 130 -2.84 28.25 0.53
CA LYS A 130 -1.88 28.41 1.65
C LYS A 130 -2.36 27.74 2.94
N LEU A 131 -3.61 27.25 2.98
CA LEU A 131 -4.20 26.50 4.10
C LEU A 131 -4.01 27.21 5.46
N PRO A 132 -4.49 28.47 5.61
CA PRO A 132 -4.33 29.23 6.84
C PRO A 132 -5.01 28.53 8.02
N GLY A 133 -4.40 28.60 9.21
CA GLY A 133 -4.92 27.98 10.43
C GLY A 133 -4.70 26.47 10.56
N LEU A 134 -4.21 25.77 9.53
CA LEU A 134 -3.78 24.37 9.66
C LEU A 134 -2.33 24.25 10.12
N ALA A 135 -2.06 23.24 10.96
CA ALA A 135 -0.71 22.87 11.35
C ALA A 135 0.10 22.32 10.16
N PRO A 136 1.44 22.48 10.13
CA PRO A 136 2.28 22.09 8.99
C PRO A 136 2.08 20.63 8.53
N ASN A 137 2.03 19.68 9.46
CA ASN A 137 1.79 18.27 9.15
C ASN A 137 0.44 18.03 8.45
N ARG A 138 -0.62 18.76 8.86
CA ARG A 138 -1.94 18.67 8.23
C ARG A 138 -1.94 19.29 6.84
N ARG A 139 -1.24 20.41 6.62
CA ARG A 139 -1.05 20.97 5.27
C ARG A 139 -0.44 19.93 4.33
N ARG A 140 0.58 19.20 4.79
CA ARG A 140 1.21 18.15 3.99
C ARG A 140 0.24 17.02 3.65
N GLN A 141 -0.55 16.58 4.63
CA GLN A 141 -1.56 15.54 4.44
C GLN A 141 -2.66 15.96 3.45
N ILE A 142 -3.13 17.21 3.54
CA ILE A 142 -4.10 17.78 2.61
C ILE A 142 -3.56 17.79 1.17
N TYR A 143 -2.32 18.24 0.95
CA TYR A 143 -1.72 18.22 -0.38
C TYR A 143 -1.47 16.80 -0.91
N SER A 144 -1.05 15.87 -0.03
CA SER A 144 -0.92 14.46 -0.40
C SER A 144 -2.27 13.85 -0.80
N ALA A 145 -3.35 14.18 -0.08
CA ALA A 145 -4.70 13.74 -0.41
C ALA A 145 -5.20 14.35 -1.73
N THR A 146 -4.88 15.61 -2.01
CA THR A 146 -5.15 16.28 -3.31
C THR A 146 -4.48 15.53 -4.46
N ALA A 147 -3.18 15.21 -4.34
CA ALA A 147 -2.42 14.48 -5.35
C ALA A 147 -2.99 13.06 -5.58
N LYS A 148 -3.36 12.35 -4.50
CA LYS A 148 -3.98 11.02 -4.57
C LYS A 148 -5.37 11.05 -5.21
N ALA A 149 -6.18 12.07 -4.90
CA ALA A 149 -7.50 12.23 -5.53
C ALA A 149 -7.36 12.45 -7.05
N LEU A 150 -6.42 13.31 -7.48
CA LEU A 150 -6.14 13.52 -8.90
C LEU A 150 -5.61 12.25 -9.58
N ALA A 151 -4.71 11.52 -8.92
CA ALA A 151 -4.20 10.25 -9.42
C ALA A 151 -5.32 9.20 -9.57
N SER A 152 -6.24 9.11 -8.60
CA SER A 152 -7.38 8.20 -8.67
C SER A 152 -8.28 8.51 -9.86
N LEU A 153 -8.57 9.80 -10.11
CA LEU A 153 -9.31 10.25 -11.28
C LEU A 153 -8.59 9.81 -12.57
N HIS A 154 -7.27 10.02 -12.62
CA HIS A 154 -6.51 9.70 -13.82
C HIS A 154 -6.32 8.20 -14.08
N SER A 155 -6.51 7.36 -13.05
CA SER A 155 -6.47 5.90 -13.17
C SER A 155 -7.77 5.28 -13.69
N ALA A 156 -8.86 6.05 -13.81
CA ALA A 156 -10.15 5.54 -14.24
C ALA A 156 -10.12 5.07 -15.71
N ASP A 157 -10.46 3.79 -15.93
CA ASP A 157 -10.66 3.24 -17.28
C ASP A 157 -11.99 3.77 -17.86
N VAL A 158 -11.88 4.80 -18.68
CA VAL A 158 -13.01 5.50 -19.28
C VAL A 158 -13.85 4.60 -20.20
N ASP A 159 -13.27 3.55 -20.78
CA ASP A 159 -14.01 2.61 -21.62
C ASP A 159 -14.83 1.65 -20.75
N ALA A 160 -14.21 1.09 -19.72
CA ALA A 160 -14.87 0.18 -18.78
C ALA A 160 -16.04 0.83 -18.04
N ILE A 161 -15.97 2.13 -17.75
CA ILE A 161 -17.03 2.86 -17.02
C ILE A 161 -18.04 3.57 -17.93
N GLY A 162 -18.01 3.29 -19.24
CA GLY A 162 -19.00 3.82 -20.20
C GLY A 162 -18.79 5.27 -20.63
N LEU A 163 -17.61 5.84 -20.38
CA LEU A 163 -17.20 7.18 -20.81
C LEU A 163 -16.35 7.17 -22.09
N GLY A 164 -16.24 6.03 -22.78
CA GLY A 164 -15.37 5.89 -23.96
C GLY A 164 -15.64 6.90 -25.09
N LYS A 165 -16.89 7.40 -25.19
CA LYS A 165 -17.35 8.41 -26.16
C LYS A 165 -17.57 9.80 -25.54
N TYR A 166 -17.09 10.04 -24.32
CA TYR A 166 -17.35 11.27 -23.57
C TYR A 166 -16.71 12.52 -24.19
N GLY A 167 -15.61 12.36 -24.92
CA GLY A 167 -14.92 13.43 -25.63
C GLY A 167 -13.96 12.89 -26.70
N ARG A 168 -13.34 13.80 -27.46
CA ARG A 168 -12.34 13.42 -28.47
C ARG A 168 -10.99 13.14 -27.81
N ARG A 169 -10.38 11.99 -28.12
CA ARG A 169 -9.11 11.55 -27.52
C ARG A 169 -7.88 12.27 -28.09
N ASP A 170 -7.80 12.39 -29.41
CA ASP A 170 -6.50 12.63 -30.09
C ASP A 170 -6.16 14.10 -30.27
N ASN A 171 -4.92 14.49 -29.99
CA ASN A 171 -4.44 15.87 -30.15
C ASN A 171 -5.20 16.82 -29.21
N TYR A 172 -5.36 16.43 -27.94
CA TYR A 172 -6.08 17.24 -26.96
C TYR A 172 -5.42 18.61 -26.78
N CYS A 173 -4.13 18.66 -26.47
CA CYS A 173 -3.38 19.89 -26.27
C CYS A 173 -3.42 20.76 -27.53
N LYS A 174 -3.16 20.18 -28.73
CA LYS A 174 -3.24 20.90 -30.01
C LYS A 174 -4.58 21.62 -30.19
N ARG A 175 -5.68 20.88 -30.05
CA ARG A 175 -7.04 21.41 -30.24
C ARG A 175 -7.36 22.49 -29.21
N GLN A 176 -6.89 22.34 -27.98
CA GLN A 176 -7.12 23.35 -26.95
C GLN A 176 -6.31 24.62 -27.21
N VAL A 177 -5.04 24.51 -27.63
CA VAL A 177 -4.23 25.67 -28.04
C VAL A 177 -4.94 26.43 -29.16
N ASP A 178 -5.36 25.74 -30.23
CA ASP A 178 -6.05 26.37 -31.37
C ASP A 178 -7.37 27.02 -30.96
N ARG A 179 -8.14 26.37 -30.07
CA ARG A 179 -9.43 26.89 -29.59
C ARG A 179 -9.22 28.18 -28.79
N TRP A 180 -8.32 28.16 -27.80
CA TRP A 180 -8.08 29.32 -26.94
C TRP A 180 -7.39 30.46 -27.70
N ALA A 181 -6.53 30.16 -28.67
CA ALA A 181 -5.94 31.17 -29.55
C ALA A 181 -7.01 31.90 -30.37
N LYS A 182 -7.95 31.15 -30.97
CA LYS A 182 -9.11 31.74 -31.68
C LYS A 182 -9.97 32.59 -30.75
N GLN A 183 -10.20 32.13 -29.52
CA GLN A 183 -10.97 32.89 -28.54
C GLN A 183 -10.27 34.18 -28.09
N TYR A 184 -8.95 34.14 -27.91
CA TYR A 184 -8.14 35.32 -27.59
C TYR A 184 -8.19 36.33 -28.73
N LEU A 185 -7.97 35.89 -29.98
CA LEU A 185 -8.06 36.75 -31.18
C LEU A 185 -9.45 37.35 -31.34
N ALA A 186 -10.51 36.59 -31.05
CA ALA A 186 -11.87 37.10 -31.08
C ALA A 186 -12.15 38.12 -29.96
N SER A 187 -11.39 38.10 -28.86
CA SER A 187 -11.57 39.00 -27.71
C SER A 187 -10.65 40.23 -27.73
N THR A 188 -9.76 40.34 -28.73
CA THR A 188 -8.71 41.37 -28.77
C THR A 188 -8.53 41.96 -30.18
N GLY A 189 -8.10 43.21 -30.27
CA GLY A 189 -7.96 43.96 -31.51
C GLY A 189 -8.88 45.18 -31.56
N GLU A 190 -9.23 45.62 -32.77
CA GLU A 190 -10.00 46.84 -33.01
C GLU A 190 -11.37 46.81 -32.29
N GLY A 191 -11.68 47.88 -31.55
CA GLY A 191 -12.89 47.98 -30.72
C GLY A 191 -12.89 47.11 -29.45
N LYS A 192 -11.77 46.46 -29.12
CA LYS A 192 -11.62 45.59 -27.94
C LYS A 192 -10.30 45.89 -27.23
N SER A 193 -9.86 44.99 -26.36
CA SER A 193 -8.55 45.12 -25.71
C SER A 193 -7.43 45.04 -26.74
N PRO A 194 -6.37 45.87 -26.63
CA PRO A 194 -5.19 45.73 -27.47
C PRO A 194 -4.63 44.31 -27.43
N ARG A 195 -4.11 43.83 -28.56
CA ARG A 195 -3.43 42.53 -28.62
C ARG A 195 -2.08 42.64 -27.93
N ASN A 196 -1.78 41.71 -27.03
CA ASN A 196 -0.48 41.58 -26.42
C ASN A 196 0.44 40.79 -27.38
N PRO A 197 1.51 41.39 -27.93
CA PRO A 197 2.42 40.70 -28.85
C PRO A 197 3.01 39.42 -28.25
N LYS A 198 3.35 39.46 -26.95
CA LYS A 198 3.89 38.30 -26.22
C LYS A 198 2.88 37.15 -26.10
N MET A 199 1.58 37.43 -26.12
CA MET A 199 0.56 36.39 -26.16
C MET A 199 0.53 35.69 -27.53
N LEU A 200 0.74 36.43 -28.63
CA LEU A 200 0.80 35.85 -29.97
C LEU A 200 2.06 34.99 -30.14
N GLU A 201 3.21 35.47 -29.65
CA GLU A 201 4.44 34.67 -29.58
C GLU A 201 4.22 33.40 -28.73
N LEU A 202 3.45 33.49 -27.63
CA LEU A 202 3.19 32.34 -26.76
C LEU A 202 2.31 31.30 -27.45
N VAL A 203 1.31 31.73 -28.23
CA VAL A 203 0.49 30.83 -29.08
C VAL A 203 1.39 30.06 -30.03
N ASP A 204 2.26 30.77 -30.74
CA ASP A 204 3.18 30.21 -31.73
C ASP A 204 4.20 29.27 -31.08
N TRP A 205 4.72 29.62 -29.90
CA TRP A 205 5.56 28.73 -29.11
C TRP A 205 4.83 27.44 -28.71
N LEU A 206 3.60 27.54 -28.17
CA LEU A 206 2.81 26.38 -27.77
C LEU A 206 2.49 25.47 -28.95
N GLN A 207 2.17 26.03 -30.13
CA GLN A 207 1.90 25.23 -31.33
C GLN A 207 3.11 24.42 -31.81
N ARG A 208 4.33 24.91 -31.60
CA ARG A 208 5.57 24.20 -31.96
C ARG A 208 6.05 23.18 -30.91
N HIS A 209 5.59 23.31 -29.66
CA HIS A 209 6.05 22.50 -28.53
C HIS A 209 4.96 21.57 -27.98
N ILE A 210 3.98 21.18 -28.81
CA ILE A 210 2.96 20.20 -28.42
C ILE A 210 3.67 18.88 -28.04
N PRO A 211 3.42 18.33 -26.83
CA PRO A 211 4.03 17.09 -26.39
C PRO A 211 3.74 15.96 -27.38
N SER A 212 4.77 15.18 -27.71
CA SER A 212 4.66 14.08 -28.68
C SER A 212 3.55 13.07 -28.31
N GLU A 213 3.36 12.85 -27.01
CA GLU A 213 2.31 11.98 -26.46
C GLU A 213 0.88 12.44 -26.72
N ASP A 214 0.64 13.72 -27.04
CA ASP A 214 -0.70 14.26 -27.35
C ASP A 214 -1.32 13.65 -28.62
N SER A 215 -0.47 13.13 -29.52
CA SER A 215 -0.89 12.48 -30.76
C SER A 215 -1.33 11.01 -30.57
N SER A 216 -1.05 10.40 -29.40
CA SER A 216 -1.35 9.00 -29.10
C SER A 216 -2.78 8.83 -28.55
N SER A 217 -3.67 8.22 -29.35
CA SER A 217 -5.07 7.94 -28.96
C SER A 217 -5.19 6.96 -27.78
N THR A 218 -4.20 6.08 -27.62
CA THR A 218 -4.16 5.01 -26.60
C THR A 218 -3.85 5.50 -25.19
N LYS A 219 -3.44 6.77 -25.01
CA LYS A 219 -3.10 7.36 -23.70
C LYS A 219 -4.09 8.44 -23.22
N ALA A 220 -5.15 8.72 -23.96
CA ALA A 220 -6.14 9.72 -23.58
C ALA A 220 -7.06 9.18 -22.47
N GLY A 221 -7.01 9.82 -21.30
CA GLY A 221 -7.86 9.50 -20.16
C GLY A 221 -8.82 10.63 -19.80
N LEU A 222 -9.56 10.48 -18.71
CA LEU A 222 -10.48 11.50 -18.23
C LEU A 222 -9.70 12.71 -17.69
N VAL A 223 -10.01 13.90 -18.20
CA VAL A 223 -9.49 15.20 -17.80
C VAL A 223 -10.63 15.96 -17.12
N HIS A 224 -10.43 16.43 -15.90
CA HIS A 224 -11.34 17.27 -15.14
C HIS A 224 -11.51 18.65 -15.79
N GLY A 225 -10.39 19.26 -16.19
CA GLY A 225 -10.33 20.56 -16.86
C GLY A 225 -10.33 21.77 -15.92
N ASP A 226 -10.62 21.58 -14.64
CA ASP A 226 -10.57 22.60 -13.57
C ASP A 226 -10.16 22.00 -12.20
N PHE A 227 -9.19 21.09 -12.18
CA PHE A 227 -8.81 20.42 -10.92
C PHE A 227 -7.93 21.35 -10.06
N ARG A 228 -8.45 21.75 -8.90
CA ARG A 228 -7.82 22.65 -7.93
C ARG A 228 -8.30 22.34 -6.52
N ILE A 229 -7.49 22.67 -5.52
CA ILE A 229 -7.71 22.27 -4.11
C ILE A 229 -9.05 22.76 -3.54
N ASP A 230 -9.54 23.91 -3.99
CA ASP A 230 -10.82 24.48 -3.55
C ASP A 230 -12.04 23.95 -4.33
N ASN A 231 -11.81 23.12 -5.35
CA ASN A 231 -12.84 22.25 -5.95
C ASN A 231 -12.89 20.87 -5.28
N LEU A 232 -12.18 20.68 -4.15
CA LEU A 232 -12.20 19.45 -3.36
C LEU A 232 -12.95 19.63 -2.05
N VAL A 233 -13.77 18.64 -1.72
CA VAL A 233 -14.38 18.48 -0.40
C VAL A 233 -13.52 17.53 0.40
N PHE A 234 -13.01 17.99 1.53
CA PHE A 234 -12.28 17.17 2.50
C PHE A 234 -13.21 16.70 3.62
N HIS A 235 -12.92 15.55 4.21
CA HIS A 235 -13.68 15.03 5.35
C HIS A 235 -13.72 16.07 6.50
N PRO A 236 -14.82 16.16 7.29
CA PRO A 236 -14.96 17.16 8.35
C PRO A 236 -13.82 17.15 9.36
N THR A 237 -13.31 15.97 9.69
CA THR A 237 -12.28 15.76 10.73
C THR A 237 -10.97 15.21 10.20
N GLU A 238 -11.00 14.47 9.09
CA GLU A 238 -9.84 13.73 8.55
C GLU A 238 -9.26 14.44 7.33
N ASP A 239 -7.96 14.33 7.11
CA ASP A 239 -7.26 14.97 5.99
C ASP A 239 -7.31 14.09 4.73
N LYS A 240 -8.54 13.71 4.31
CA LYS A 240 -8.85 12.93 3.11
C LYS A 240 -9.88 13.64 2.23
N VAL A 241 -9.75 13.50 0.91
CA VAL A 241 -10.72 14.01 -0.07
C VAL A 241 -11.93 13.06 -0.12
N ILE A 242 -13.13 13.61 0.00
CA ILE A 242 -14.41 12.88 -0.09
C ILE A 242 -15.26 13.32 -1.29
N GLY A 243 -14.88 14.38 -2.00
CA GLY A 243 -15.55 14.79 -3.23
C GLY A 243 -14.70 15.68 -4.12
N ILE A 244 -14.75 15.42 -5.43
CA ILE A 244 -14.24 16.28 -6.50
C ILE A 244 -15.44 16.97 -7.14
N LEU A 245 -15.42 18.30 -7.18
CA LEU A 245 -16.51 19.15 -7.66
C LEU A 245 -16.16 19.83 -8.99
N ASP A 246 -17.18 20.38 -9.64
CA ASP A 246 -17.11 21.21 -10.84
C ASP A 246 -16.64 20.51 -12.14
N TRP A 247 -17.46 19.57 -12.60
CA TRP A 247 -17.19 18.73 -13.77
C TRP A 247 -17.52 19.37 -15.13
N GLU A 248 -17.85 20.66 -15.18
CA GLU A 248 -18.34 21.34 -16.39
C GLU A 248 -17.36 21.26 -17.56
N LEU A 249 -16.06 21.31 -17.27
CA LEU A 249 -14.99 21.36 -18.27
C LEU A 249 -14.43 19.98 -18.63
N SER A 250 -15.01 18.93 -18.07
CA SER A 250 -14.46 17.58 -18.18
C SER A 250 -14.63 16.98 -19.57
N THR A 251 -13.60 16.26 -20.00
CA THR A 251 -13.53 15.63 -21.34
C THR A 251 -12.47 14.52 -21.33
N LEU A 252 -12.38 13.75 -22.41
CA LEU A 252 -11.22 12.89 -22.66
C LEU A 252 -10.07 13.70 -23.26
N GLY A 253 -8.83 13.40 -22.87
CA GLY A 253 -7.64 14.05 -23.40
C GLY A 253 -6.37 13.80 -22.60
N ASN A 254 -5.44 14.76 -22.66
CA ASN A 254 -4.16 14.69 -21.97
C ASN A 254 -4.30 15.14 -20.51
N GLN A 255 -4.24 14.18 -19.61
CA GLN A 255 -4.39 14.33 -18.16
C GLN A 255 -3.27 15.14 -17.49
N MET A 256 -2.09 15.30 -18.10
CA MET A 256 -1.03 16.13 -17.51
C MET A 256 -1.42 17.62 -17.48
N CYS A 257 -2.39 18.04 -18.30
CA CYS A 257 -2.98 19.38 -18.20
C CYS A 257 -3.67 19.64 -16.86
N ASP A 258 -4.34 18.65 -16.25
CA ASP A 258 -4.95 18.84 -14.92
C ASP A 258 -3.88 18.96 -13.84
N VAL A 259 -2.78 18.21 -13.96
CA VAL A 259 -1.66 18.24 -13.02
C VAL A 259 -1.04 19.62 -13.01
N ALA A 260 -0.69 20.15 -14.18
CA ALA A 260 -0.13 21.49 -14.31
C ALA A 260 -1.10 22.59 -13.86
N TYR A 261 -2.40 22.43 -14.14
CA TYR A 261 -3.42 23.36 -13.68
C TYR A 261 -3.53 23.38 -12.14
N SER A 262 -3.48 22.20 -11.51
CA SER A 262 -3.53 22.08 -10.04
C SER A 262 -2.33 22.74 -9.34
N THR A 263 -1.20 22.90 -10.04
CA THR A 263 0.01 23.53 -9.52
C THR A 263 0.13 25.03 -9.77
N LEU A 264 -0.86 25.68 -10.41
CA LEU A 264 -0.72 27.10 -10.80
C LEU A 264 -0.41 28.04 -9.63
N HIS A 265 -0.91 27.75 -8.43
CA HIS A 265 -0.67 28.53 -7.22
C HIS A 265 0.82 28.59 -6.80
N TYR A 266 1.65 27.63 -7.24
CA TYR A 266 3.11 27.67 -7.07
C TYR A 266 3.76 28.76 -7.93
N VAL A 267 3.18 29.04 -9.10
CA VAL A 267 3.78 29.91 -10.13
C VAL A 267 3.19 31.32 -10.09
N VAL A 268 1.89 31.45 -9.84
CA VAL A 268 1.15 32.72 -9.82
C VAL A 268 0.15 32.75 -8.67
N ASP A 269 0.04 33.88 -7.97
CA ASP A 269 -1.07 34.11 -7.03
C ASP A 269 -2.31 34.56 -7.82
N ILE A 270 -3.35 33.72 -7.78
CA ILE A 270 -4.60 33.91 -8.53
C ILE A 270 -5.60 34.75 -7.72
N ASP A 271 -5.32 35.07 -6.45
CA ASP A 271 -6.15 35.97 -5.64
C ASP A 271 -5.86 37.44 -5.99
N LEU A 272 -6.33 37.80 -7.18
CA LEU A 272 -5.95 38.95 -7.99
C LEU A 272 -6.59 40.28 -7.54
N ASP A 273 -6.92 40.44 -6.26
CA ASP A 273 -7.45 41.70 -5.71
C ASP A 273 -6.34 42.60 -5.12
N LYS A 274 -5.11 42.09 -4.98
CA LYS A 274 -3.92 42.88 -4.60
C LYS A 274 -3.04 43.18 -5.82
N LEU A 275 -3.16 44.40 -6.34
CA LEU A 275 -2.60 44.86 -7.62
C LEU A 275 -1.05 44.87 -7.78
N GLN A 276 -0.25 44.34 -6.85
CA GLN A 276 1.21 44.57 -6.88
C GLN A 276 2.14 43.37 -6.67
N GLN A 277 1.67 42.17 -6.34
CA GLN A 277 2.52 40.97 -6.24
C GLN A 277 1.76 39.76 -6.75
N HIS A 278 1.98 39.42 -8.03
CA HIS A 278 1.32 38.28 -8.70
C HIS A 278 2.18 37.01 -8.66
N GLU A 279 3.17 36.95 -7.79
CA GLU A 279 4.10 35.84 -7.74
C GLU A 279 3.51 34.68 -6.94
N GLY A 280 3.67 33.45 -7.41
CA GLY A 280 3.17 32.27 -6.71
C GLY A 280 3.88 31.98 -5.40
N ILE A 281 3.43 30.93 -4.70
CA ILE A 281 3.98 30.55 -3.39
C ILE A 281 5.46 30.13 -3.44
N GLU A 282 6.01 29.76 -4.61
CA GLU A 282 7.44 29.50 -4.73
C GLU A 282 8.30 30.77 -4.59
N THR A 283 7.78 31.93 -5.03
CA THR A 283 8.51 33.20 -4.97
C THR A 283 8.20 33.96 -3.67
N THR A 284 6.95 33.93 -3.23
CA THR A 284 6.49 34.65 -2.02
C THR A 284 6.81 33.91 -0.71
N GLY A 285 7.24 32.64 -0.81
CA GLY A 285 7.56 31.77 0.32
C GLY A 285 6.50 30.70 0.54
N VAL A 286 6.91 29.44 0.49
CA VAL A 286 6.03 28.29 0.71
C VAL A 286 5.73 28.16 2.20
N PRO A 287 4.45 28.27 2.65
CA PRO A 287 4.10 28.05 4.05
C PRO A 287 4.58 26.69 4.54
N GLU A 288 5.08 26.65 5.78
CA GLU A 288 5.58 25.41 6.37
C GLU A 288 4.54 24.29 6.29
N GLY A 289 4.97 23.12 5.80
CA GLY A 289 4.12 21.95 5.61
C GLY A 289 3.48 21.80 4.23
N ILE A 290 3.49 22.84 3.39
CA ILE A 290 3.10 22.69 1.97
C ILE A 290 4.28 22.09 1.19
N PRO A 291 4.07 21.02 0.38
CA PRO A 291 5.12 20.46 -0.48
C PRO A 291 5.72 21.52 -1.40
N SER A 292 6.98 21.35 -1.80
CA SER A 292 7.45 22.05 -3.00
C SER A 292 6.74 21.50 -4.25
N LEU A 293 6.71 22.26 -5.36
CA LEU A 293 6.10 21.78 -6.61
C LEU A 293 6.67 20.41 -7.04
N PRO A 294 8.01 20.18 -7.04
CA PRO A 294 8.55 18.87 -7.37
C PRO A 294 8.10 17.75 -6.43
N GLU A 295 7.90 18.03 -5.14
CA GLU A 295 7.41 17.04 -4.17
C GLU A 295 5.93 16.71 -4.39
N TYR A 296 5.09 17.72 -4.62
CA TYR A 296 3.68 17.48 -4.96
C TYR A 296 3.53 16.69 -6.26
N LEU A 297 4.35 17.02 -7.26
CA LEU A 297 4.38 16.31 -8.53
C LEU A 297 4.90 14.88 -8.36
N ALA A 298 5.87 14.65 -7.47
CA ALA A 298 6.36 13.30 -7.14
C ALA A 298 5.28 12.47 -6.45
N ASP A 299 4.54 13.05 -5.50
CA ASP A 299 3.39 12.40 -4.84
C ASP A 299 2.34 11.98 -5.88
N TYR A 300 2.03 12.85 -6.84
CA TYR A 300 1.11 12.55 -7.94
C TYR A 300 1.65 11.48 -8.91
N CYS A 301 2.90 11.61 -9.39
CA CYS A 301 3.51 10.66 -10.33
C CYS A 301 3.61 9.26 -9.72
N SER A 302 3.99 9.20 -8.44
CA SER A 302 4.03 7.97 -7.66
C SER A 302 2.64 7.33 -7.54
N ALA A 303 1.62 8.11 -7.17
CA ALA A 303 0.25 7.60 -7.02
C ALA A 303 -0.42 7.21 -8.34
N SER A 304 -0.11 7.89 -9.44
CA SER A 304 -0.73 7.66 -10.76
C SER A 304 0.05 6.71 -11.67
N GLY A 305 1.28 6.32 -11.29
CA GLY A 305 2.18 5.53 -12.12
C GLY A 305 2.66 6.25 -13.38
N LYS A 306 2.54 7.58 -13.45
CA LYS A 306 2.95 8.37 -14.62
C LYS A 306 4.43 8.72 -14.59
N PRO A 307 5.10 8.75 -15.76
CA PRO A 307 6.49 9.14 -15.84
C PRO A 307 6.70 10.58 -15.36
N TRP A 308 7.89 10.85 -14.83
CA TRP A 308 8.32 12.18 -14.42
C TRP A 308 8.34 13.14 -15.63
N PRO A 309 7.57 14.23 -15.66
CA PRO A 309 7.29 14.98 -16.89
C PRO A 309 8.34 16.07 -17.17
N VAL A 310 9.62 15.84 -16.86
CA VAL A 310 10.66 16.87 -16.91
C VAL A 310 10.80 17.56 -18.27
N SER A 311 10.71 16.81 -19.39
CA SER A 311 10.91 17.37 -20.73
C SER A 311 9.77 18.30 -21.17
N GLU A 312 8.52 17.94 -20.82
CA GLU A 312 7.31 18.60 -21.31
C GLU A 312 6.68 19.56 -20.28
N TRP A 313 7.19 19.61 -19.04
CA TRP A 313 6.54 20.34 -17.95
C TRP A 313 6.32 21.82 -18.25
N LYS A 314 7.29 22.46 -18.92
CA LYS A 314 7.17 23.86 -19.36
C LYS A 314 5.94 24.06 -20.23
N PHE A 315 5.70 23.14 -21.16
CA PHE A 315 4.54 23.21 -22.04
C PHE A 315 3.24 23.17 -21.23
N TYR A 316 3.09 22.21 -20.32
CA TYR A 316 1.82 22.04 -19.59
C TYR A 316 1.49 23.23 -18.68
N VAL A 317 2.48 23.82 -18.02
CA VAL A 317 2.29 25.02 -17.19
C VAL A 317 2.04 26.26 -18.05
N ALA A 318 2.84 26.47 -19.10
CA ALA A 318 2.63 27.60 -20.03
C ALA A 318 1.26 27.53 -20.71
N PHE A 319 0.81 26.34 -21.11
CA PHE A 319 -0.52 26.11 -21.65
C PHE A 319 -1.64 26.49 -20.66
N SER A 320 -1.45 26.18 -19.37
CA SER A 320 -2.42 26.52 -18.31
C SER A 320 -2.51 28.04 -18.09
N LEU A 321 -1.37 28.73 -18.07
CA LEU A 321 -1.29 30.19 -17.98
C LEU A 321 -1.89 30.88 -19.22
N PHE A 322 -1.58 30.36 -20.41
CA PHE A 322 -2.14 30.81 -21.70
C PHE A 322 -3.68 30.70 -21.72
N ARG A 323 -4.22 29.57 -21.25
CA ARG A 323 -5.67 29.38 -21.13
C ARG A 323 -6.28 30.41 -20.19
N GLY A 324 -5.69 30.63 -19.01
CA GLY A 324 -6.15 31.65 -18.07
C GLY A 324 -6.12 33.07 -18.67
N ALA A 325 -5.04 33.43 -19.36
CA ALA A 325 -4.92 34.72 -20.03
C ALA A 325 -6.00 34.94 -21.11
N SER A 326 -6.30 33.89 -21.87
CA SER A 326 -7.37 33.90 -22.89
C SER A 326 -8.76 34.10 -22.27
N ILE A 327 -9.02 33.48 -21.11
CA ILE A 327 -10.27 33.67 -20.36
C ILE A 327 -10.38 35.13 -19.89
N TYR A 328 -9.32 35.67 -19.28
CA TYR A 328 -9.31 37.05 -18.80
C TYR A 328 -9.47 38.08 -19.92
N ALA A 329 -8.87 37.85 -21.09
CA ALA A 329 -9.08 38.69 -22.26
C ALA A 329 -10.57 38.71 -22.68
N GLY A 330 -11.24 37.55 -22.66
CA GLY A 330 -12.68 37.46 -22.93
C GLY A 330 -13.56 38.13 -21.87
N VAL A 331 -13.17 38.09 -20.59
CA VAL A 331 -13.87 38.83 -19.51
C VAL A 331 -13.69 40.33 -19.70
N HIS A 332 -12.47 40.80 -19.96
CA HIS A 332 -12.18 42.21 -20.17
C HIS A 332 -12.85 42.77 -21.44
N SER A 333 -12.88 41.99 -22.52
CA SER A 333 -13.61 42.37 -23.74
C SER A 333 -15.10 42.56 -23.47
N ARG A 334 -15.73 41.65 -22.70
CA ARG A 334 -17.14 41.81 -22.29
C ARG A 334 -17.35 43.02 -21.40
N TRP A 335 -16.37 43.38 -20.56
CA TRP A 335 -16.41 44.58 -19.74
C TRP A 335 -16.38 45.86 -20.59
N ILE A 336 -15.47 45.95 -21.57
CA ILE A 336 -15.41 47.07 -22.53
C ILE A 336 -16.75 47.22 -23.27
N MET A 337 -17.40 46.10 -23.59
CA MET A 337 -18.71 46.07 -24.26
C MET A 337 -19.91 46.30 -23.32
N GLY A 338 -19.69 46.51 -22.02
CA GLY A 338 -20.76 46.72 -21.02
C GLY A 338 -21.54 45.47 -20.62
N ASN A 339 -21.10 44.27 -21.01
CA ASN A 339 -21.82 42.99 -20.89
C ASN A 339 -21.15 41.98 -19.93
N ALA A 340 -20.27 42.42 -19.02
CA ALA A 340 -19.58 41.53 -18.08
C ALA A 340 -20.43 41.22 -16.83
N SER A 341 -20.61 39.94 -16.53
CA SER A 341 -21.35 39.45 -15.35
C SER A 341 -20.70 39.84 -14.01
N GLY A 342 -19.39 40.07 -13.98
CA GLY A 342 -18.64 40.43 -12.76
C GLY A 342 -18.68 41.91 -12.34
N GLY A 343 -19.34 42.78 -13.12
CA GLY A 343 -19.35 44.23 -12.87
C GLY A 343 -17.93 44.82 -12.81
N LYS A 344 -17.68 45.76 -11.89
CA LYS A 344 -16.37 46.43 -11.70
C LYS A 344 -15.18 45.48 -11.52
N ARG A 345 -15.38 44.25 -11.02
CA ARG A 345 -14.30 43.25 -10.89
C ARG A 345 -13.72 42.82 -12.24
N ALA A 346 -14.49 42.96 -13.32
CA ALA A 346 -14.05 42.63 -14.68
C ALA A 346 -13.09 43.68 -15.28
N GLN A 347 -13.05 44.90 -14.73
CA GLN A 347 -12.23 46.01 -15.22
C GLN A 347 -10.74 45.66 -15.28
N ASN A 348 -10.22 44.99 -14.24
CA ASN A 348 -8.79 44.68 -14.15
C ASN A 348 -8.44 43.36 -14.84
N SER A 349 -9.39 42.68 -15.48
CA SER A 349 -9.14 41.36 -16.10
C SER A 349 -8.08 41.42 -17.20
N GLY A 350 -7.97 42.51 -17.95
CA GLY A 350 -6.90 42.67 -18.96
C GLY A 350 -5.51 42.62 -18.34
N LEU A 351 -5.29 43.35 -17.24
CA LEU A 351 -4.03 43.37 -16.50
C LEU A 351 -3.69 41.99 -15.90
N LYS A 352 -4.70 41.28 -15.40
CA LYS A 352 -4.57 39.90 -14.88
C LYS A 352 -4.13 38.95 -16.00
N GLY A 353 -4.72 39.09 -17.19
CA GLY A 353 -4.33 38.33 -18.38
C GLY A 353 -2.87 38.57 -18.77
N ASP A 354 -2.44 39.84 -18.81
CA ASP A 354 -1.05 40.19 -19.15
C ASP A 354 -0.04 39.68 -18.10
N ALA A 355 -0.43 39.62 -16.82
CA ALA A 355 0.41 39.03 -15.78
C ALA A 355 0.66 37.53 -16.01
N LEU A 356 -0.37 36.78 -16.43
CA LEU A 356 -0.22 35.36 -16.77
C LEU A 356 0.67 35.15 -18.01
N VAL A 357 0.56 36.02 -19.01
CA VAL A 357 1.45 35.99 -20.20
C VAL A 357 2.91 36.21 -19.79
N ARG A 358 3.17 37.18 -18.91
CA ARG A 358 4.53 37.41 -18.37
C ARG A 358 5.04 36.19 -17.60
N ALA A 359 4.22 35.63 -16.70
CA ALA A 359 4.60 34.44 -15.93
C ALA A 359 4.93 33.24 -16.83
N ALA A 360 4.19 33.06 -17.92
CA ALA A 360 4.45 31.99 -18.89
C ALA A 360 5.83 32.15 -19.56
N TRP A 361 6.17 33.37 -19.99
CA TRP A 361 7.48 33.66 -20.59
C TRP A 361 8.63 33.50 -19.60
N THR A 362 8.47 34.04 -18.38
CA THR A 362 9.45 33.85 -17.30
C THR A 362 9.71 32.37 -17.04
N LEU A 363 8.68 31.51 -17.11
CA LEU A 363 8.84 30.07 -16.94
C LEU A 363 9.52 29.39 -18.13
N ILE A 364 9.16 29.77 -19.37
CA ILE A 364 9.75 29.22 -20.60
C ILE A 364 11.26 29.52 -20.66
N GLU A 365 11.65 30.74 -20.29
CA GLU A 365 13.02 31.25 -20.34
C GLU A 365 13.96 30.63 -19.28
N LYS A 366 13.42 30.04 -18.21
CA LYS A 366 14.23 29.33 -17.20
C LYS A 366 14.92 28.12 -17.81
N ASN A 367 16.21 27.90 -17.55
CA ASN A 367 16.92 26.70 -18.04
C ASN A 367 16.26 25.40 -17.56
N THR A 368 15.88 25.34 -16.28
CA THR A 368 15.23 24.19 -15.65
C THR A 368 14.07 24.65 -14.77
N VAL A 369 12.91 23.99 -14.88
CA VAL A 369 11.71 24.26 -14.06
C VAL A 369 11.32 23.07 -13.17
N LEU A 370 11.91 21.91 -13.45
CA LEU A 370 11.85 20.70 -12.63
C LEU A 370 13.24 20.07 -12.58
N PRO A 371 13.58 19.36 -11.49
CA PRO A 371 14.78 18.53 -11.46
C PRO A 371 14.71 17.40 -12.50
N GLN A 372 15.88 16.91 -12.95
CA GLN A 372 15.98 15.82 -13.95
C GLN A 372 15.34 14.51 -13.49
N HIS A 373 15.38 14.27 -12.19
CA HIS A 373 14.74 13.13 -11.54
C HIS A 373 13.77 13.65 -10.47
N PRO A 374 12.68 12.92 -10.17
CA PRO A 374 11.83 13.27 -9.04
C PRO A 374 12.68 13.39 -7.77
N PRO A 375 12.34 14.31 -6.84
CA PRO A 375 13.00 14.38 -5.54
C PRO A 375 13.00 12.99 -4.90
N SER A 376 14.19 12.40 -4.74
CA SER A 376 14.38 11.13 -4.04
C SER A 376 13.99 11.32 -2.58
N ASP A 377 12.86 10.73 -2.19
CA ASP A 377 12.26 10.72 -0.84
C ASP A 377 12.86 11.73 0.15
N THR A 378 12.52 13.01 -0.02
CA THR A 378 12.79 14.06 0.98
C THR A 378 11.94 13.92 2.25
N PHE A 379 11.17 12.84 2.41
CA PHE A 379 10.52 12.49 3.69
C PHE A 379 11.39 11.65 4.64
N ALA A 380 12.64 11.37 4.25
CA ALA A 380 13.64 10.75 5.13
C ALA A 380 14.53 11.73 5.92
N ARG A 381 14.37 13.06 5.80
CA ARG A 381 15.37 14.03 6.34
C ARG A 381 14.84 15.18 7.22
N GLY A 382 13.66 15.06 7.82
CA GLY A 382 13.18 16.01 8.84
C GLY A 382 13.65 15.74 10.29
N HIS A 383 14.19 14.56 10.58
CA HIS A 383 14.58 14.15 11.94
C HIS A 383 16.00 13.54 12.02
N LEU A 384 16.88 13.88 11.07
CA LEU A 384 18.26 13.37 11.01
C LEU A 384 19.30 14.48 10.78
N VAL A 385 19.09 15.68 11.35
CA VAL A 385 20.18 16.65 11.51
C VAL A 385 20.90 16.35 12.82
N GLN A 386 21.64 15.24 12.84
CA GLN A 386 22.92 15.10 13.53
C GLN A 386 23.58 13.81 13.06
N PHE A 387 24.86 13.94 12.68
CA PHE A 387 25.78 12.91 12.16
C PHE A 387 25.77 12.69 10.64
N ASN A 388 26.43 13.62 9.95
CA ASN A 388 27.08 13.44 8.65
C ASN A 388 28.17 12.35 8.72
N ASN A 389 28.19 11.38 7.79
CA ASN A 389 29.06 11.35 6.60
C ASN A 389 29.14 9.94 5.96
N GLU A 390 29.32 9.93 4.64
CA GLU A 390 29.76 8.85 3.74
C GLU A 390 28.73 7.87 3.10
N SER A 391 28.36 8.26 1.87
CA SER A 391 28.34 7.52 0.59
C SER A 391 27.51 6.24 0.39
N GLU A 392 26.57 6.43 -0.54
CA GLU A 392 26.18 5.60 -1.70
C GLU A 392 25.35 4.31 -1.52
N ASP A 393 24.42 4.21 -2.48
CA ASP A 393 23.49 3.12 -2.81
C ASP A 393 22.30 2.86 -1.88
N GLN A 394 21.11 3.30 -2.30
CA GLN A 394 19.94 2.41 -2.31
C GLN A 394 18.83 2.82 -3.28
N LYS A 395 18.53 1.84 -4.14
CA LYS A 395 17.51 1.79 -5.18
C LYS A 395 16.12 1.55 -4.56
N THR A 396 15.17 2.37 -5.02
CA THR A 396 13.74 2.05 -5.31
C THR A 396 13.05 0.93 -4.54
N LEU A 397 12.10 1.30 -3.67
CA LEU A 397 10.91 0.50 -3.34
C LEU A 397 9.67 1.39 -3.52
N SER A 398 9.12 1.38 -4.74
CA SER A 398 7.86 2.05 -5.11
C SER A 398 6.69 1.06 -4.98
N GLY A 399 5.85 1.25 -3.96
CA GLY A 399 4.56 0.56 -3.82
C GLY A 399 3.71 1.29 -2.78
N GLY A 400 2.57 1.85 -3.19
CA GLY A 400 1.55 2.33 -2.25
C GLY A 400 1.00 1.19 -1.40
N GLY A 401 0.48 1.52 -0.20
CA GLY A 401 0.15 0.59 0.88
C GLY A 401 -0.43 -0.76 0.45
N PHE A 402 0.15 -1.84 0.98
CA PHE A 402 -0.16 -3.26 0.74
C PHE A 402 -0.40 -3.68 -0.74
N VAL A 403 0.01 -2.88 -1.73
CA VAL A 403 0.01 -3.31 -3.12
C VAL A 403 1.38 -3.92 -3.43
N PRO A 404 1.46 -5.21 -3.83
CA PRO A 404 2.73 -5.83 -4.18
C PRO A 404 3.34 -5.13 -5.40
N THR A 405 4.66 -4.96 -5.38
CA THR A 405 5.41 -4.43 -6.52
C THR A 405 5.30 -5.39 -7.71
N LYS A 406 5.53 -4.89 -8.94
CA LYS A 406 5.55 -5.74 -10.15
C LYS A 406 6.50 -6.94 -9.99
N LYS A 407 7.67 -6.72 -9.38
CA LYS A 407 8.64 -7.77 -9.06
C LYS A 407 8.03 -8.86 -8.18
N VAL A 408 7.33 -8.46 -7.11
CA VAL A 408 6.68 -9.40 -6.20
C VAL A 408 5.55 -10.16 -6.90
N VAL A 409 4.76 -9.51 -7.74
CA VAL A 409 3.72 -10.18 -8.55
C VAL A 409 4.34 -11.25 -9.45
N GLU A 410 5.41 -10.92 -10.18
CA GLU A 410 6.09 -11.88 -11.06
C GLU A 410 6.68 -13.09 -10.30
N LEU A 411 7.32 -12.85 -9.13
CA LEU A 411 7.83 -13.92 -8.29
C LEU A 411 6.71 -14.78 -7.70
N ARG A 412 5.61 -14.15 -7.29
CA ARG A 412 4.43 -14.83 -6.76
C ARG A 412 3.79 -15.73 -7.82
N ASP A 413 3.65 -15.25 -9.05
CA ASP A 413 3.07 -16.03 -10.14
C ASP A 413 3.97 -17.22 -10.53
N LYS A 414 5.29 -17.03 -10.54
CA LYS A 414 6.26 -18.13 -10.69
C LYS A 414 6.14 -19.16 -9.57
N LEU A 415 6.01 -18.73 -8.31
CA LEU A 415 5.83 -19.64 -7.18
C LEU A 415 4.50 -20.40 -7.30
N ILE A 416 3.39 -19.73 -7.61
CA ILE A 416 2.08 -20.39 -7.79
C ILE A 416 2.20 -21.48 -8.85
N LYS A 417 2.78 -21.15 -10.01
CA LYS A 417 3.02 -22.12 -11.07
C LYS A 417 3.91 -23.28 -10.63
N PHE A 418 4.98 -23.01 -9.88
CA PHE A 418 5.86 -24.06 -9.35
C PHE A 418 5.11 -24.97 -8.37
N MET A 419 4.26 -24.40 -7.51
CA MET A 419 3.45 -25.16 -6.57
C MET A 419 2.51 -26.12 -7.30
N GLU A 420 1.84 -25.64 -8.34
CA GLU A 420 0.91 -26.42 -9.19
C GLU A 420 1.62 -27.50 -10.00
N ASP A 421 2.72 -27.15 -10.65
CA ASP A 421 3.44 -28.05 -11.57
C ASP A 421 4.27 -29.10 -10.82
N TYR A 422 4.77 -28.80 -9.62
CA TYR A 422 5.78 -29.62 -8.95
C TYR A 422 5.47 -29.98 -7.50
N ILE A 423 5.04 -29.03 -6.65
CA ILE A 423 4.90 -29.30 -5.20
C ILE A 423 3.65 -30.13 -4.92
N TYR A 424 2.45 -29.66 -5.29
CA TYR A 424 1.20 -30.37 -4.98
C TYR A 424 1.17 -31.80 -5.54
N PRO A 425 1.66 -32.07 -6.78
CA PRO A 425 1.76 -33.45 -7.28
C PRO A 425 2.67 -34.35 -6.42
N MET A 426 3.72 -33.79 -5.83
CA MET A 426 4.72 -34.54 -5.05
C MET A 426 4.36 -34.72 -3.58
N GLU A 427 3.39 -33.99 -3.03
CA GLU A 427 3.01 -34.09 -1.61
C GLU A 427 2.70 -35.53 -1.20
N SER A 428 1.96 -36.27 -2.04
CA SER A 428 1.60 -37.66 -1.76
C SER A 428 2.83 -38.58 -1.64
N GLU A 429 3.86 -38.37 -2.47
CA GLU A 429 5.11 -39.14 -2.41
C GLU A 429 5.96 -38.75 -1.20
N PHE A 430 6.01 -37.46 -0.85
CA PHE A 430 6.68 -37.03 0.38
C PHE A 430 6.02 -37.63 1.62
N TYR A 431 4.69 -37.66 1.69
CA TYR A 431 3.97 -38.33 2.78
C TYR A 431 4.20 -39.85 2.80
N LYS A 432 4.31 -40.52 1.65
CA LYS A 432 4.66 -41.95 1.60
C LYS A 432 6.04 -42.21 2.20
N LEU A 433 7.04 -41.39 1.87
CA LEU A 433 8.37 -41.52 2.47
C LEU A 433 8.33 -41.24 3.97
N ALA A 434 7.67 -40.15 4.39
CA ALA A 434 7.57 -39.74 5.79
C ALA A 434 6.87 -40.79 6.67
N ASN A 435 5.93 -41.57 6.11
CA ASN A 435 5.25 -42.65 6.82
C ASN A 435 5.96 -44.02 6.70
N SER A 436 7.11 -44.10 6.02
CA SER A 436 7.83 -45.35 5.80
C SER A 436 8.89 -45.62 6.88
N SER A 437 9.54 -46.79 6.80
CA SER A 437 10.75 -47.08 7.58
C SER A 437 11.95 -46.24 7.17
N MET A 438 11.91 -45.60 5.99
CA MET A 438 12.98 -44.78 5.42
C MET A 438 12.78 -43.28 5.68
N ARG A 439 11.85 -42.91 6.57
CA ARG A 439 11.41 -41.52 6.76
C ARG A 439 12.51 -40.51 7.13
N TRP A 440 13.59 -40.96 7.75
CA TRP A 440 14.76 -40.13 8.10
C TRP A 440 15.80 -40.01 6.97
N THR A 441 15.40 -40.30 5.73
CA THR A 441 16.25 -40.13 4.54
C THR A 441 15.77 -38.97 3.67
N VAL A 442 16.65 -38.48 2.82
CA VAL A 442 16.35 -37.37 1.90
C VAL A 442 15.69 -37.93 0.64
N HIS A 443 14.54 -37.35 0.26
CA HIS A 443 13.86 -37.73 -0.97
C HIS A 443 14.65 -37.20 -2.19
N PRO A 444 15.05 -38.04 -3.17
CA PRO A 444 15.83 -37.59 -4.33
C PRO A 444 15.14 -36.48 -5.15
N GLU A 445 13.81 -36.59 -5.31
CA GLU A 445 13.04 -35.55 -5.99
C GLU A 445 13.07 -34.20 -5.25
N GLU A 446 13.21 -34.16 -3.93
CA GLU A 446 13.34 -32.89 -3.21
C GLU A 446 14.58 -32.12 -3.68
N GLU A 447 15.72 -32.81 -3.82
CA GLU A 447 16.96 -32.21 -4.34
C GLU A 447 16.82 -31.79 -5.80
N ARG A 448 16.15 -32.60 -6.63
CA ARG A 448 15.84 -32.21 -8.02
C ARG A 448 15.00 -30.94 -8.06
N LEU A 449 13.99 -30.81 -7.19
CA LEU A 449 13.13 -29.64 -7.13
C LEU A 449 13.89 -28.39 -6.66
N LYS A 450 14.80 -28.51 -5.69
CA LYS A 450 15.69 -27.41 -5.28
C LYS A 450 16.52 -26.89 -6.46
N GLU A 451 17.08 -27.78 -7.27
CA GLU A 451 17.86 -27.39 -8.46
C GLU A 451 17.00 -26.69 -9.52
N ILE A 452 15.73 -27.08 -9.67
CA ILE A 452 14.80 -26.37 -10.56
C ILE A 452 14.44 -24.99 -9.98
N ALA A 453 14.18 -24.91 -8.67
CA ALA A 453 13.88 -23.64 -7.99
C ALA A 453 15.03 -22.65 -8.15
N LYS A 454 16.29 -23.08 -7.94
CA LYS A 454 17.49 -22.28 -8.21
C LYS A 454 17.54 -21.77 -9.65
N LYS A 455 17.34 -22.64 -10.64
CA LYS A 455 17.33 -22.26 -12.07
C LYS A 455 16.25 -21.24 -12.43
N GLN A 456 15.14 -21.21 -11.70
CA GLN A 456 14.03 -20.27 -11.92
C GLN A 456 14.15 -18.96 -11.10
N GLY A 457 15.20 -18.82 -10.28
CA GLY A 457 15.40 -17.66 -9.40
C GLY A 457 14.47 -17.67 -8.18
N LEU A 458 14.04 -18.84 -7.73
CA LEU A 458 13.14 -19.02 -6.58
C LEU A 458 13.91 -19.54 -5.36
N TRP A 459 15.05 -18.93 -5.04
CA TRP A 459 15.97 -19.43 -4.00
C TRP A 459 16.38 -18.32 -3.04
N ASN A 460 16.44 -18.63 -1.74
CA ASN A 460 16.79 -17.67 -0.68
C ASN A 460 15.96 -16.37 -0.72
N LEU A 461 14.68 -16.47 -1.09
CA LEU A 461 13.77 -15.33 -1.26
C LEU A 461 13.53 -14.52 0.02
N TRP A 462 13.89 -15.08 1.18
CA TRP A 462 13.76 -14.48 2.49
C TRP A 462 14.85 -13.44 2.81
N LEU A 463 15.98 -13.46 2.08
CA LEU A 463 17.16 -12.66 2.43
C LEU A 463 16.97 -11.18 2.06
N PRO A 464 16.95 -10.24 3.03
CA PRO A 464 16.76 -8.83 2.72
C PRO A 464 18.01 -8.16 2.15
N ALA A 465 17.83 -7.03 1.45
CA ALA A 465 18.89 -6.37 0.70
C ALA A 465 20.09 -5.91 1.57
N ASP A 466 19.83 -5.46 2.81
CA ASP A 466 20.86 -5.03 3.77
C ASP A 466 21.77 -6.20 4.20
N SER A 467 21.16 -7.36 4.46
CA SER A 467 21.83 -8.58 4.89
C SER A 467 22.61 -9.19 3.73
N ALA A 468 22.07 -9.15 2.51
CA ALA A 468 22.78 -9.52 1.29
C ALA A 468 24.00 -8.62 1.03
N ALA A 469 23.86 -7.30 1.19
CA ALA A 469 24.98 -6.35 1.02
C ALA A 469 26.09 -6.61 2.05
N ARG A 470 25.72 -6.87 3.31
CA ARG A 470 26.68 -7.26 4.34
C ARG A 470 27.39 -8.57 4.01
N ALA A 471 26.65 -9.59 3.56
CA ALA A 471 27.23 -10.86 3.15
C ALA A 471 28.30 -10.66 2.06
N ARG A 472 27.99 -9.83 1.04
CA ARG A 472 28.95 -9.46 -0.02
C ARG A 472 30.23 -8.86 0.54
N LYS A 473 30.10 -7.90 1.46
CA LYS A 473 31.25 -7.21 2.06
C LYS A 473 32.13 -8.14 2.88
N LEU A 474 31.54 -8.97 3.75
CA LEU A 474 32.28 -9.78 4.71
C LEU A 474 32.89 -11.05 4.10
N LEU A 475 32.22 -11.66 3.12
CA LEU A 475 32.69 -12.90 2.51
C LEU A 475 33.68 -12.67 1.37
N PHE A 476 33.61 -11.53 0.65
CA PHE A 476 34.30 -11.35 -0.63
C PHE A 476 35.21 -10.10 -0.73
N ASP A 477 35.46 -9.37 0.37
CA ASP A 477 36.33 -8.18 0.41
C ASP A 477 36.04 -7.13 -0.72
N GLY A 478 34.83 -7.15 -1.30
CA GLY A 478 34.42 -6.28 -2.41
C GLY A 478 34.78 -6.74 -3.83
N THR A 479 35.36 -7.93 -4.03
CA THR A 479 35.69 -8.44 -5.38
C THR A 479 34.51 -9.22 -5.99
N ASN A 480 34.15 -8.88 -7.23
CA ASN A 480 33.02 -9.44 -7.99
C ASN A 480 33.28 -10.83 -8.61
N ASP A 481 34.30 -11.57 -8.16
CA ASP A 481 34.77 -12.78 -8.85
C ASP A 481 33.86 -14.03 -8.66
N TYR A 482 32.85 -13.96 -7.80
CA TYR A 482 31.92 -15.07 -7.56
C TYR A 482 30.49 -14.77 -8.03
N LYS A 483 30.27 -14.65 -9.35
CA LYS A 483 28.91 -14.57 -9.95
C LYS A 483 27.95 -15.67 -9.50
N ALA A 484 28.48 -16.86 -9.16
CA ALA A 484 27.69 -17.97 -8.64
C ALA A 484 27.14 -17.69 -7.22
N PHE A 485 27.81 -16.86 -6.44
CA PHE A 485 27.41 -16.54 -5.07
C PHE A 485 26.40 -15.41 -4.98
N ASP A 486 26.42 -14.47 -5.92
CA ASP A 486 25.36 -13.45 -6.04
C ASP A 486 23.97 -14.08 -6.24
N GLN A 487 23.90 -15.23 -6.92
CA GLN A 487 22.65 -15.99 -7.07
C GLN A 487 22.16 -16.62 -5.76
N LEU A 488 23.04 -16.81 -4.77
CA LEU A 488 22.68 -17.33 -3.44
C LEU A 488 22.17 -16.25 -2.50
N LEU A 489 22.35 -14.97 -2.81
CA LEU A 489 21.93 -13.87 -1.94
C LEU A 489 20.47 -13.44 -2.16
N GLY A 490 19.73 -14.20 -2.96
CA GLY A 490 18.30 -13.99 -3.18
C GLY A 490 17.99 -12.67 -3.86
N GLU A 491 16.73 -12.26 -3.76
CA GLU A 491 16.16 -11.12 -4.50
C GLU A 491 16.20 -9.79 -3.73
N GLY A 492 16.67 -9.78 -2.48
CA GLY A 492 16.75 -8.58 -1.65
C GLY A 492 15.38 -7.97 -1.35
N LEU A 493 14.39 -8.80 -1.01
CA LEU A 493 13.01 -8.38 -0.76
C LEU A 493 12.87 -7.71 0.62
N SER A 494 11.94 -6.77 0.75
CA SER A 494 11.48 -6.29 2.05
C SER A 494 10.68 -7.39 2.80
N ASN A 495 10.46 -7.25 4.11
CA ASN A 495 9.62 -8.20 4.87
C ASN A 495 8.19 -8.22 4.30
N LEU A 496 7.64 -7.05 3.95
CA LEU A 496 6.33 -6.94 3.31
C LEU A 496 6.29 -7.65 1.96
N GLU A 497 7.28 -7.42 1.10
CA GLU A 497 7.39 -8.07 -0.21
C GLU A 497 7.50 -9.59 -0.10
N TYR A 498 8.35 -10.08 0.81
CA TYR A 498 8.49 -11.51 1.09
C TYR A 498 7.22 -12.12 1.69
N GLY A 499 6.41 -11.33 2.40
CA GLY A 499 5.13 -11.76 2.97
C GLY A 499 4.15 -12.33 1.95
N TYR A 500 4.05 -11.69 0.78
CA TYR A 500 3.20 -12.20 -0.31
C TYR A 500 3.69 -13.54 -0.86
N LEU A 501 5.00 -13.78 -0.84
CA LEU A 501 5.59 -15.04 -1.28
C LEU A 501 5.40 -16.12 -0.21
N CYS A 502 5.57 -15.78 1.07
CA CYS A 502 5.29 -16.68 2.18
C CYS A 502 3.85 -17.18 2.21
N GLU A 503 2.87 -16.37 1.80
CA GLU A 503 1.47 -16.82 1.67
C GLU A 503 1.35 -17.97 0.65
N VAL A 504 2.11 -17.95 -0.44
CA VAL A 504 2.14 -19.07 -1.41
C VAL A 504 2.86 -20.28 -0.81
N LEU A 505 4.03 -20.05 -0.21
CA LEU A 505 4.86 -21.10 0.39
C LEU A 505 4.14 -21.83 1.54
N GLY A 506 3.30 -21.13 2.28
CA GLY A 506 2.57 -21.68 3.43
C GLY A 506 1.44 -22.63 3.07
N ARG A 507 1.09 -22.76 1.79
CA ARG A 507 0.03 -23.66 1.31
C ARG A 507 0.43 -25.14 1.38
N SER A 508 1.71 -25.43 1.62
CA SER A 508 2.26 -26.78 1.80
C SER A 508 3.35 -26.76 2.88
N VAL A 509 3.36 -27.78 3.75
CA VAL A 509 4.44 -27.97 4.72
C VAL A 509 5.79 -28.28 4.06
N TRP A 510 5.77 -28.81 2.84
CA TRP A 510 6.96 -29.24 2.09
C TRP A 510 7.62 -28.11 1.29
N ALA A 511 6.82 -27.12 0.87
CA ALA A 511 7.27 -26.07 -0.04
C ALA A 511 8.47 -25.25 0.49
N PRO A 512 8.48 -24.72 1.73
CA PRO A 512 9.55 -23.84 2.18
C PRO A 512 10.96 -24.42 2.04
N GLN A 513 11.12 -25.74 2.23
CA GLN A 513 12.41 -26.41 2.11
C GLN A 513 12.94 -26.43 0.68
N VAL A 514 12.06 -26.60 -0.31
CA VAL A 514 12.41 -26.62 -1.74
C VAL A 514 12.96 -25.28 -2.23
N PHE A 515 12.58 -24.17 -1.60
CA PHE A 515 13.03 -22.82 -1.96
C PHE A 515 14.09 -22.25 -0.99
N ASN A 516 14.64 -23.10 -0.11
CA ASN A 516 15.56 -22.73 0.98
C ASN A 516 15.04 -21.61 1.90
N CYS A 517 13.73 -21.64 2.13
CA CYS A 517 12.99 -20.68 2.94
C CYS A 517 12.46 -21.31 4.25
N GLY A 518 12.72 -22.59 4.50
CA GLY A 518 12.26 -23.31 5.69
C GLY A 518 12.92 -22.85 7.00
N ALA A 519 12.16 -22.89 8.09
CA ALA A 519 12.73 -22.82 9.45
C ALA A 519 13.32 -24.20 9.84
N PRO A 520 14.29 -24.27 10.76
CA PRO A 520 14.93 -23.15 11.48
C PRO A 520 16.05 -22.47 10.68
N ASP A 521 16.40 -22.98 9.49
CA ASP A 521 17.58 -22.57 8.73
C ASP A 521 17.60 -21.09 8.35
N THR A 522 16.47 -20.52 7.92
CA THR A 522 16.40 -19.07 7.65
C THR A 522 16.76 -18.22 8.87
N GLY A 523 16.28 -18.59 10.05
CA GLY A 523 16.65 -17.92 11.29
C GLY A 523 18.12 -18.13 11.69
N ASN A 524 18.67 -19.32 11.43
CA ASN A 524 20.08 -19.62 11.70
C ASN A 524 21.01 -18.87 10.73
N MET A 525 20.68 -18.83 9.45
CA MET A 525 21.39 -18.06 8.44
C MET A 525 21.38 -16.56 8.78
N GLU A 526 20.25 -16.01 9.21
CA GLU A 526 20.14 -14.61 9.65
C GLU A 526 21.04 -14.31 10.87
N VAL A 527 21.14 -15.24 11.83
CA VAL A 527 22.05 -15.11 12.97
C VAL A 527 23.51 -15.07 12.51
N LEU A 528 23.92 -15.99 11.63
CA LEU A 528 25.28 -16.04 11.11
C LEU A 528 25.61 -14.77 10.30
N LEU A 529 24.67 -14.29 9.48
CA LEU A 529 24.81 -13.03 8.75
C LEU A 529 25.00 -11.83 9.67
N ARG A 530 24.24 -11.77 10.77
CA ARG A 530 24.25 -10.61 11.68
C ARG A 530 25.37 -10.64 12.71
N TYR A 531 25.78 -11.82 13.16
CA TYR A 531 26.62 -11.97 14.34
C TYR A 531 27.84 -12.89 14.13
N GLY A 532 27.92 -13.55 12.98
CA GLY A 532 29.05 -14.39 12.62
C GLY A 532 30.28 -13.58 12.20
N ASN A 533 31.46 -14.12 12.49
CA ASN A 533 32.72 -13.67 11.89
C ASN A 533 32.94 -14.29 10.50
N LYS A 534 34.02 -13.90 9.81
CA LYS A 534 34.29 -14.33 8.42
C LYS A 534 34.43 -15.85 8.31
N GLU A 535 35.16 -16.46 9.24
CA GLU A 535 35.42 -17.89 9.28
C GLU A 535 34.13 -18.69 9.52
N GLN A 536 33.33 -18.28 10.51
CA GLN A 536 32.02 -18.88 10.81
C GLN A 536 31.06 -18.76 9.62
N MET A 537 31.05 -17.62 8.92
CA MET A 537 30.21 -17.44 7.74
C MET A 537 30.67 -18.33 6.57
N GLN A 538 31.98 -18.44 6.35
CA GLN A 538 32.52 -19.32 5.30
C GLN A 538 32.23 -20.79 5.56
N GLU A 539 32.38 -21.23 6.80
CA GLU A 539 32.19 -22.63 7.19
C GLU A 539 30.70 -23.03 7.21
N TRP A 540 29.83 -22.17 7.77
CA TRP A 540 28.45 -22.57 8.07
C TRP A 540 27.39 -21.86 7.23
N LEU A 541 27.52 -20.54 7.01
CA LEU A 541 26.51 -19.78 6.27
C LEU A 541 26.53 -20.13 4.78
N VAL A 542 27.71 -20.24 4.17
CA VAL A 542 27.86 -20.57 2.74
C VAL A 542 27.15 -21.89 2.40
N PRO A 543 27.42 -23.03 3.07
CA PRO A 543 26.74 -24.27 2.72
C PRO A 543 25.23 -24.27 3.02
N LEU A 544 24.77 -23.47 4.00
CA LEU A 544 23.35 -23.27 4.27
C LEU A 544 22.67 -22.48 3.14
N LEU A 545 23.30 -21.41 2.64
CA LEU A 545 22.80 -20.64 1.50
C LEU A 545 22.75 -21.47 0.21
N GLU A 546 23.68 -22.41 0.04
CA GLU A 546 23.68 -23.38 -1.07
C GLU A 546 22.62 -24.49 -0.92
N GLY A 547 22.10 -24.68 0.29
CA GLY A 547 21.17 -25.75 0.66
C GLY A 547 21.82 -27.14 0.77
N LYS A 548 23.15 -27.21 0.92
CA LYS A 548 23.91 -28.47 1.04
C LYS A 548 23.84 -29.07 2.44
N ILE A 549 23.76 -28.22 3.46
CA ILE A 549 23.58 -28.64 4.86
C ILE A 549 22.28 -28.04 5.42
N ARG A 550 21.88 -28.55 6.57
CA ARG A 550 20.81 -28.03 7.41
C ARG A 550 21.37 -27.68 8.79
N SER A 551 20.53 -27.06 9.59
CA SER A 551 20.90 -26.58 10.92
C SER A 551 19.77 -26.76 11.93
N GLY A 552 20.13 -26.78 13.21
CA GLY A 552 19.21 -26.80 14.34
C GLY A 552 19.38 -25.58 15.24
N PHE A 553 18.33 -25.21 15.97
CA PHE A 553 18.41 -24.20 17.04
C PHE A 553 18.04 -24.82 18.37
N ALA A 554 19.03 -24.97 19.24
CA ALA A 554 18.93 -25.72 20.49
C ALA A 554 18.84 -24.75 21.68
N MET A 555 17.62 -24.27 21.94
CA MET A 555 17.34 -23.34 23.04
C MET A 555 16.54 -24.00 24.15
N THR A 556 15.39 -24.60 23.83
CA THR A 556 14.44 -25.12 24.81
C THR A 556 15.01 -26.32 25.57
N GLU A 557 14.78 -26.35 26.87
CA GLU A 557 15.23 -27.41 27.79
C GLU A 557 14.01 -28.13 28.40
N PRO A 558 14.06 -29.47 28.55
CA PRO A 558 12.91 -30.22 29.07
C PRO A 558 12.66 -29.99 30.56
N GLN A 559 13.70 -29.72 31.35
CA GLN A 559 13.63 -29.63 32.81
C GLN A 559 13.25 -28.23 33.33
N VAL A 560 13.19 -27.21 32.48
CA VAL A 560 12.82 -25.84 32.88
C VAL A 560 11.75 -25.24 31.96
N ALA A 561 10.96 -24.32 32.51
CA ALA A 561 10.00 -23.52 31.76
C ALA A 561 10.74 -22.53 30.84
N SER A 562 11.07 -22.99 29.64
CA SER A 562 11.91 -22.28 28.65
C SER A 562 11.22 -21.09 27.97
N SER A 563 9.93 -20.86 28.25
CA SER A 563 9.22 -19.65 27.80
C SER A 563 9.79 -18.38 28.43
N ASP A 564 10.32 -18.48 29.65
CA ASP A 564 11.26 -17.50 30.21
C ASP A 564 12.69 -17.98 29.91
N ALA A 565 13.32 -17.35 28.93
CA ALA A 565 14.69 -17.66 28.49
C ALA A 565 15.74 -17.49 29.60
N THR A 566 15.42 -16.81 30.71
CA THR A 566 16.34 -16.68 31.85
C THR A 566 16.48 -17.98 32.66
N ASN A 567 15.53 -18.90 32.52
CA ASN A 567 15.53 -20.20 33.18
C ASN A 567 16.46 -21.23 32.52
N ILE A 568 16.97 -20.97 31.32
CA ILE A 568 17.93 -21.85 30.62
C ILE A 568 19.11 -22.17 31.54
N GLU A 569 19.47 -23.45 31.68
CA GLU A 569 20.50 -23.94 32.61
C GLU A 569 21.67 -24.67 31.93
N CYS A 570 21.56 -25.04 30.65
CA CYS A 570 22.65 -25.64 29.88
C CYS A 570 23.94 -24.83 30.07
N SER A 571 24.99 -25.47 30.56
CA SER A 571 26.25 -24.83 30.95
C SER A 571 27.20 -24.75 29.76
N ILE A 572 27.81 -23.58 29.55
CA ILE A 572 28.87 -23.34 28.57
C ILE A 572 30.07 -22.79 29.34
N LYS A 573 31.01 -23.64 29.75
CA LYS A 573 32.14 -23.24 30.59
C LYS A 573 33.39 -23.04 29.75
N ARG A 574 33.99 -21.84 29.82
CA ARG A 574 35.27 -21.57 29.17
C ARG A 574 36.42 -22.33 29.83
N GLN A 575 37.26 -22.98 29.02
CA GLN A 575 38.50 -23.64 29.42
C GLN A 575 39.62 -23.26 28.44
N GLY A 576 40.37 -22.22 28.77
CA GLY A 576 41.44 -21.70 27.90
C GLY A 576 40.89 -21.17 26.57
N ASP A 577 41.28 -21.82 25.48
CA ASP A 577 40.89 -21.54 24.09
C ASP A 577 39.70 -22.38 23.61
N SER A 578 38.97 -23.04 24.52
CA SER A 578 37.78 -23.85 24.22
C SER A 578 36.62 -23.57 25.19
N TYR A 579 35.44 -24.07 24.85
CA TYR A 579 34.28 -24.18 25.74
C TYR A 579 33.87 -25.64 25.91
N ILE A 580 33.47 -25.99 27.13
CA ILE A 580 32.82 -27.27 27.45
C ILE A 580 31.34 -27.04 27.67
N ILE A 581 30.51 -27.76 26.92
CA ILE A 581 29.06 -27.63 26.92
C ILE A 581 28.44 -28.85 27.58
N ASN A 582 27.54 -28.63 28.55
CA ASN A 582 26.79 -29.68 29.24
C ASN A 582 25.33 -29.29 29.42
N GLY A 583 24.41 -30.14 28.96
CA GLY A 583 22.99 -29.93 29.15
C GLY A 583 22.10 -30.76 28.24
N LYS A 584 20.79 -30.58 28.40
CA LYS A 584 19.75 -31.25 27.61
C LYS A 584 18.93 -30.23 26.86
N LYS A 585 18.70 -30.45 25.57
CA LYS A 585 17.83 -29.64 24.72
C LYS A 585 16.74 -30.51 24.12
N TRP A 586 15.59 -29.93 23.82
CA TRP A 586 14.51 -30.61 23.13
C TRP A 586 13.74 -29.64 22.24
N TRP A 587 12.93 -30.17 21.33
CA TRP A 587 12.33 -29.40 20.24
C TRP A 587 13.37 -28.72 19.34
N THR A 588 14.52 -29.37 19.15
CA THR A 588 15.54 -28.90 18.20
C THR A 588 15.12 -29.34 16.80
N SER A 589 14.32 -28.50 16.14
CA SER A 589 13.83 -28.76 14.79
C SER A 589 14.98 -28.89 13.78
N GLY A 590 14.88 -29.80 12.83
CA GLY A 590 15.90 -30.04 11.80
C GLY A 590 17.04 -30.98 12.23
N ALA A 591 17.26 -31.20 13.53
CA ALA A 591 18.35 -32.05 14.01
C ALA A 591 18.17 -33.55 13.75
N MET A 592 16.99 -33.98 13.29
CA MET A 592 16.77 -35.34 12.82
C MET A 592 17.14 -35.53 11.34
N ASP A 593 17.30 -34.44 10.58
CA ASP A 593 17.65 -34.49 9.16
C ASP A 593 19.12 -34.92 9.02
N PRO A 594 19.45 -35.93 8.19
CA PRO A 594 20.83 -36.39 8.01
C PRO A 594 21.76 -35.31 7.42
N ARG A 595 21.21 -34.25 6.83
CA ARG A 595 21.97 -33.08 6.34
C ARG A 595 22.20 -32.04 7.42
N CYS A 596 21.59 -32.15 8.60
CA CYS A 596 21.88 -31.23 9.70
C CYS A 596 23.34 -31.39 10.10
N LYS A 597 24.12 -30.31 10.02
CA LYS A 597 25.54 -30.31 10.40
C LYS A 597 25.86 -29.36 11.53
N ILE A 598 25.06 -28.30 11.71
CA ILE A 598 25.35 -27.27 12.71
C ILE A 598 24.16 -26.98 13.61
N LEU A 599 24.44 -26.89 14.91
CA LEU A 599 23.51 -26.42 15.92
C LEU A 599 23.94 -25.04 16.42
N ILE A 600 23.00 -24.10 16.47
CA ILE A 600 23.16 -22.88 17.27
C ILE A 600 22.60 -23.19 18.66
N VAL A 601 23.48 -23.28 19.66
CA VAL A 601 23.12 -23.68 21.03
C VAL A 601 23.10 -22.46 21.94
N MET A 602 22.02 -22.31 22.72
CA MET A 602 21.93 -21.29 23.78
C MET A 602 22.17 -21.91 25.15
N GLY A 603 23.06 -21.32 25.95
CA GLY A 603 23.38 -21.78 27.30
C GLY A 603 23.98 -20.66 28.17
N LYS A 604 24.14 -20.91 29.47
CA LYS A 604 24.72 -19.99 30.45
C LYS A 604 26.25 -20.09 30.45
N THR A 605 26.91 -18.97 30.18
CA THR A 605 28.37 -18.81 30.30
C THR A 605 28.79 -18.28 31.66
N ASP A 606 27.96 -17.45 32.29
CA ASP A 606 28.21 -16.90 33.63
C ASP A 606 26.92 -16.87 34.45
N PHE A 607 26.84 -17.69 35.50
CA PHE A 607 25.68 -17.77 36.40
C PHE A 607 25.60 -16.59 37.39
N SER A 608 26.66 -15.81 37.53
CA SER A 608 26.77 -14.67 38.45
C SER A 608 26.53 -13.32 37.78
N ALA A 609 26.61 -13.25 36.45
CA ALA A 609 26.31 -12.04 35.69
C ALA A 609 24.86 -11.55 35.87
N LEU A 610 24.59 -10.30 35.46
CA LEU A 610 23.24 -9.75 35.42
C LEU A 610 22.30 -10.66 34.61
N LYS A 611 21.04 -10.80 35.05
CA LYS A 611 20.05 -11.79 34.55
C LYS A 611 19.98 -11.94 33.02
N HIS A 612 20.11 -10.84 32.26
CA HIS A 612 20.04 -10.82 30.79
C HIS A 612 21.41 -10.85 30.07
N LYS A 613 22.48 -11.12 30.81
CA LYS A 613 23.87 -11.24 30.35
C LYS A 613 24.52 -12.58 30.75
N GLN A 614 23.73 -13.51 31.28
CA GLN A 614 24.23 -14.83 31.72
C GLN A 614 24.40 -15.81 30.55
N GLN A 615 23.65 -15.62 29.47
CA GLN A 615 23.56 -16.57 28.36
C GLN A 615 24.34 -16.10 27.12
N SER A 616 24.89 -17.07 26.41
CA SER A 616 25.57 -16.90 25.11
C SER A 616 24.98 -17.83 24.07
N MET A 617 25.27 -17.57 22.79
CA MET A 617 25.02 -18.52 21.71
C MET A 617 26.35 -19.02 21.14
N ILE A 618 26.42 -20.31 20.86
CA ILE A 618 27.64 -20.97 20.39
C ILE A 618 27.32 -21.96 19.28
N LEU A 619 28.20 -22.02 18.28
CA LEU A 619 28.12 -22.95 17.15
C LEU A 619 28.67 -24.32 17.56
N VAL A 620 27.89 -25.37 17.35
CA VAL A 620 28.28 -26.75 17.67
C VAL A 620 28.00 -27.64 16.47
N ASP A 621 29.06 -28.24 15.91
CA ASP A 621 28.90 -29.29 14.91
C ASP A 621 28.17 -30.47 15.55
N ILE A 622 27.10 -30.96 14.89
CA ILE A 622 26.29 -32.05 15.41
C ILE A 622 27.08 -33.36 15.56
N GLU A 623 28.19 -33.51 14.84
CA GLU A 623 29.08 -34.66 14.91
C GLU A 623 30.16 -34.50 16.00
N SER A 624 30.20 -33.37 16.71
CA SER A 624 31.14 -33.15 17.82
C SER A 624 31.00 -34.25 18.88
N PRO A 625 32.11 -34.85 19.36
CA PRO A 625 32.06 -35.85 20.42
C PRO A 625 31.29 -35.34 21.64
N GLY A 626 30.31 -36.14 22.09
CA GLY A 626 29.43 -35.79 23.22
C GLY A 626 28.07 -35.20 22.82
N VAL A 627 27.85 -34.86 21.55
CA VAL A 627 26.52 -34.53 21.03
C VAL A 627 25.75 -35.83 20.76
N GLN A 628 24.55 -35.95 21.32
CA GLN A 628 23.72 -37.15 21.17
C GLN A 628 22.30 -36.75 20.78
N VAL A 629 21.87 -37.11 19.57
CA VAL A 629 20.47 -37.02 19.14
C VAL A 629 19.73 -38.23 19.71
N ILE A 630 18.88 -38.01 20.71
CA ILE A 630 18.30 -39.08 21.54
C ILE A 630 17.07 -39.71 20.87
N ARG A 631 16.12 -38.89 20.46
CA ARG A 631 14.87 -39.34 19.84
C ARG A 631 14.14 -38.20 19.12
N PRO A 632 13.28 -38.53 18.14
CA PRO A 632 12.29 -37.59 17.61
C PRO A 632 11.15 -37.35 18.62
N LEU A 633 10.51 -36.20 18.49
CA LEU A 633 9.29 -35.80 19.19
C LEU A 633 8.15 -35.70 18.19
N THR A 634 6.94 -36.05 18.63
CA THR A 634 5.74 -36.03 17.77
C THR A 634 4.80 -34.89 18.13
N VAL A 635 4.15 -34.30 17.12
CA VAL A 635 3.03 -33.37 17.25
C VAL A 635 1.77 -34.06 16.73
N PHE A 636 0.81 -34.39 17.60
CA PHE A 636 -0.39 -35.15 17.24
C PHE A 636 -0.11 -36.45 16.44
N GLY A 637 1.05 -37.07 16.67
CA GLY A 637 1.48 -38.29 15.97
C GLY A 637 2.32 -38.05 14.72
N PHE A 638 2.46 -36.81 14.23
CA PHE A 638 3.41 -36.46 13.18
C PHE A 638 4.81 -36.31 13.77
N ASP A 639 5.81 -37.00 13.23
CA ASP A 639 7.23 -36.85 13.60
C ASP A 639 8.00 -35.93 12.63
N ASP A 640 7.31 -35.38 11.62
CA ASP A 640 7.78 -34.40 10.64
C ASP A 640 9.04 -34.83 9.88
N ALA A 641 9.24 -36.14 9.70
CA ALA A 641 10.41 -36.68 9.03
C ALA A 641 10.52 -36.25 7.54
N PRO A 642 11.73 -35.98 7.01
CA PRO A 642 13.04 -36.11 7.68
C PRO A 642 13.42 -34.91 8.55
N HIS A 643 12.65 -33.81 8.52
CA HIS A 643 12.95 -32.58 9.24
C HIS A 643 13.01 -32.79 10.76
N GLY A 644 11.89 -33.28 11.31
CA GLY A 644 11.71 -33.68 12.70
C GLY A 644 12.02 -32.65 13.79
N HIS A 645 11.80 -33.09 15.03
CA HIS A 645 12.09 -32.34 16.25
C HIS A 645 12.84 -33.23 17.22
N ALA A 646 14.10 -32.91 17.53
CA ALA A 646 14.93 -33.79 18.35
C ALA A 646 14.99 -33.38 19.83
N GLU A 647 15.09 -34.38 20.69
CA GLU A 647 15.77 -34.28 21.99
C GLU A 647 17.28 -34.51 21.77
N VAL A 648 18.12 -33.58 22.23
CA VAL A 648 19.57 -33.56 22.00
C VAL A 648 20.31 -33.33 23.30
N TYR A 649 21.25 -34.21 23.65
CA TYR A 649 22.11 -34.08 24.83
C TYR A 649 23.50 -33.60 24.44
N PHE A 650 24.08 -32.80 25.31
CA PHE A 650 25.46 -32.33 25.22
C PHE A 650 26.18 -32.83 26.48
N GLU A 651 27.11 -33.76 26.31
CA GLU A 651 27.90 -34.35 27.39
C GLU A 651 29.38 -34.08 27.15
N ASN A 652 29.93 -33.10 27.88
CA ASN A 652 31.31 -32.64 27.76
C ASN A 652 31.73 -32.29 26.33
N VAL A 653 30.83 -31.69 25.57
CA VAL A 653 31.10 -31.28 24.19
C VAL A 653 32.11 -30.14 24.22
N CYS A 654 33.28 -30.37 23.61
CA CYS A 654 34.36 -29.40 23.55
C CYS A 654 34.38 -28.71 22.17
N VAL A 655 34.27 -27.39 22.16
CA VAL A 655 34.35 -26.58 20.93
C VAL A 655 35.36 -25.45 21.07
N PRO A 656 35.99 -24.98 19.98
CA PRO A 656 36.89 -23.83 20.03
C PRO A 656 36.22 -22.57 20.57
N ALA A 657 36.98 -21.69 21.23
CA ALA A 657 36.46 -20.42 21.74
C ALA A 657 35.94 -19.50 20.62
N THR A 658 36.47 -19.67 19.41
CA THR A 658 36.03 -18.98 18.19
C THR A 658 34.62 -19.38 17.73
N ASN A 659 34.00 -20.40 18.30
CA ASN A 659 32.63 -20.81 17.97
C ASN A 659 31.56 -19.95 18.65
N VAL A 660 31.92 -19.10 19.62
CA VAL A 660 30.97 -18.18 20.25
C VAL A 660 30.50 -17.14 19.23
N LEU A 661 29.20 -16.87 19.21
CA LEU A 661 28.61 -15.85 18.35
C LEU A 661 28.62 -14.51 19.09
N LEU A 662 29.04 -13.44 18.41
CA LEU A 662 29.19 -12.08 18.94
C LEU A 662 30.19 -11.98 20.11
N ALA A 663 29.76 -12.37 21.32
CA ALA A 663 30.54 -12.33 22.55
C ALA A 663 29.83 -13.10 23.68
N GLU A 664 30.57 -13.43 24.75
CA GLU A 664 29.98 -13.92 25.99
C GLU A 664 28.90 -12.95 26.54
N GLY A 665 27.78 -13.49 27.01
CA GLY A 665 26.63 -12.71 27.49
C GLY A 665 25.78 -12.08 26.39
N GLY A 666 26.09 -12.33 25.11
CA GLY A 666 25.35 -11.84 23.93
C GLY A 666 24.08 -12.62 23.58
N GLY A 667 23.75 -13.70 24.31
CA GLY A 667 22.69 -14.64 23.91
C GLY A 667 21.30 -14.01 23.80
N PHE A 668 20.92 -13.12 24.72
CA PHE A 668 19.64 -12.41 24.65
C PHE A 668 19.55 -11.45 23.46
N GLU A 669 20.65 -10.80 23.11
CA GLU A 669 20.71 -9.88 21.97
C GLU A 669 20.50 -10.63 20.66
N ILE A 670 21.21 -11.74 20.48
CA ILE A 670 21.09 -12.59 19.30
C ILE A 670 19.68 -13.19 19.21
N ALA A 671 19.12 -13.69 20.32
CA ALA A 671 17.76 -14.23 20.34
C ALA A 671 16.71 -13.19 19.90
N GLN A 672 16.81 -11.94 20.40
CA GLN A 672 15.90 -10.87 20.00
C GLN A 672 16.07 -10.47 18.53
N GLY A 673 17.31 -10.45 18.02
CA GLY A 673 17.61 -10.17 16.61
C GLY A 673 17.03 -11.23 15.68
N ARG A 674 17.19 -12.52 16.04
CA ARG A 674 16.66 -13.67 15.29
C ARG A 674 15.13 -13.69 15.24
N LEU A 675 14.49 -13.51 16.40
CA LEU A 675 13.06 -13.81 16.57
C LEU A 675 12.13 -12.75 15.99
N GLY A 676 12.62 -11.59 15.52
CA GLY A 676 11.78 -10.57 14.89
C GLY A 676 11.23 -11.04 13.53
N PRO A 677 12.06 -11.11 12.48
CA PRO A 677 11.64 -11.56 11.14
C PRO A 677 11.12 -13.00 11.13
N GLY A 678 11.77 -13.91 11.87
CA GLY A 678 11.39 -15.34 11.92
C GLY A 678 9.94 -15.57 12.36
N ARG A 679 9.48 -14.87 13.42
CA ARG A 679 8.08 -14.94 13.87
C ARG A 679 7.11 -14.54 12.77
N LEU A 680 7.46 -13.47 12.04
CA LEU A 680 6.60 -12.92 11.02
C LEU A 680 6.49 -13.86 9.79
N HIS A 681 7.58 -14.51 9.40
CA HIS A 681 7.56 -15.52 8.32
C HIS A 681 6.60 -16.67 8.63
N HIS A 682 6.55 -17.13 9.89
CA HIS A 682 5.57 -18.12 10.32
C HIS A 682 4.13 -17.61 10.19
N CYS A 683 3.86 -16.38 10.63
CA CYS A 683 2.53 -15.77 10.51
C CYS A 683 2.09 -15.67 9.05
N MET A 684 2.98 -15.24 8.14
CA MET A 684 2.69 -15.13 6.70
C MET A 684 2.35 -16.49 6.07
N ARG A 685 3.09 -17.55 6.43
CA ARG A 685 2.78 -18.92 5.95
C ARG A 685 1.45 -19.45 6.46
N LEU A 686 1.06 -19.07 7.68
CA LEU A 686 -0.24 -19.47 8.23
C LEU A 686 -1.43 -18.87 7.50
N ILE A 687 -1.28 -17.69 6.87
CA ILE A 687 -2.29 -17.16 5.94
C ILE A 687 -2.45 -18.12 4.74
N GLY A 688 -1.33 -18.59 4.17
CA GLY A 688 -1.30 -19.57 3.10
C GLY A 688 -1.96 -20.90 3.45
N ALA A 689 -1.63 -21.45 4.62
CA ALA A 689 -2.23 -22.67 5.13
C ALA A 689 -3.76 -22.52 5.29
N ALA A 690 -4.22 -21.39 5.85
CA ALA A 690 -5.63 -21.09 5.99
C ALA A 690 -6.34 -20.96 4.63
N GLU A 691 -5.72 -20.30 3.63
CA GLU A 691 -6.29 -20.22 2.27
C GLU A 691 -6.38 -21.59 1.60
N ARG A 692 -5.41 -22.48 1.82
CA ARG A 692 -5.51 -23.87 1.34
C ARG A 692 -6.65 -24.61 2.02
N GLY A 693 -6.86 -24.39 3.32
CA GLY A 693 -8.03 -24.88 4.06
C GLY A 693 -9.35 -24.36 3.49
N MET A 694 -9.45 -23.05 3.22
CA MET A 694 -10.62 -22.41 2.60
C MET A 694 -10.97 -23.06 1.26
N GLU A 695 -9.98 -23.23 0.39
CA GLU A 695 -10.16 -23.83 -0.93
C GLU A 695 -10.69 -25.25 -0.82
N LEU A 696 -10.03 -26.10 -0.03
CA LEU A 696 -10.41 -27.50 0.13
C LEU A 696 -11.82 -27.62 0.72
N MET A 697 -12.17 -26.81 1.73
CA MET A 697 -13.50 -26.87 2.32
C MET A 697 -14.61 -26.44 1.37
N VAL A 698 -14.38 -25.41 0.54
CA VAL A 698 -15.37 -24.95 -0.45
C VAL A 698 -15.56 -26.00 -1.53
N GLN A 699 -14.46 -26.55 -2.08
CA GLN A 699 -14.51 -27.62 -3.07
C GLN A 699 -15.29 -28.83 -2.53
N ARG A 700 -14.99 -29.26 -1.29
CA ARG A 700 -15.69 -30.36 -0.63
C ARG A 700 -17.17 -30.05 -0.43
N ALA A 701 -17.51 -28.84 0.00
CA ALA A 701 -18.87 -28.45 0.31
C ALA A 701 -19.77 -28.37 -0.93
N LEU A 702 -19.20 -28.02 -2.08
CA LEU A 702 -19.90 -27.99 -3.37
C LEU A 702 -20.13 -29.38 -3.97
N GLN A 703 -19.31 -30.36 -3.60
CA GLN A 703 -19.38 -31.72 -4.17
C GLN A 703 -20.16 -32.72 -3.31
N ARG A 704 -20.24 -32.51 -1.99
CA ARG A 704 -20.90 -33.44 -1.06
C ARG A 704 -22.31 -33.02 -0.68
N LYS A 705 -23.21 -34.00 -0.62
CA LYS A 705 -24.58 -33.85 -0.12
C LYS A 705 -24.77 -34.51 1.24
N THR A 706 -25.52 -33.84 2.11
CA THR A 706 -26.02 -34.35 3.39
C THR A 706 -27.48 -33.94 3.53
N PHE A 707 -28.33 -34.85 4.02
CA PHE A 707 -29.75 -34.59 4.21
C PHE A 707 -30.45 -33.97 2.98
N GLY A 708 -30.15 -34.49 1.79
CA GLY A 708 -30.76 -34.05 0.52
C GLY A 708 -30.23 -32.77 -0.11
N LYS A 709 -29.30 -32.05 0.54
CA LYS A 709 -28.72 -30.79 0.05
C LYS A 709 -27.20 -30.86 -0.01
N PHE A 710 -26.58 -30.06 -0.89
CA PHE A 710 -25.12 -29.88 -0.83
C PHE A 710 -24.73 -29.21 0.50
N ILE A 711 -23.55 -29.53 1.04
CA ILE A 711 -23.05 -28.88 2.28
C ILE A 711 -23.06 -27.35 2.11
N ALA A 712 -22.69 -26.86 0.92
CA ALA A 712 -22.72 -25.44 0.55
C ALA A 712 -24.10 -24.75 0.67
N GLN A 713 -25.20 -25.51 0.73
CA GLN A 713 -26.57 -25.00 0.82
C GLN A 713 -27.11 -24.99 2.26
N HIS A 714 -26.37 -25.49 3.24
CA HIS A 714 -26.76 -25.42 4.64
C HIS A 714 -26.39 -24.05 5.22
N GLY A 715 -27.36 -23.34 5.81
CA GLY A 715 -27.17 -21.97 6.29
C GLY A 715 -26.10 -21.85 7.39
N SER A 716 -25.94 -22.88 8.23
CA SER A 716 -24.86 -22.93 9.23
C SER A 716 -23.48 -22.91 8.58
N PHE A 717 -23.25 -23.77 7.58
CA PHE A 717 -22.01 -23.79 6.81
C PHE A 717 -21.73 -22.44 6.14
N GLN A 718 -22.73 -21.82 5.51
CA GLN A 718 -22.55 -20.51 4.87
C GLN A 718 -22.13 -19.42 5.87
N SER A 719 -22.70 -19.44 7.08
CA SER A 719 -22.32 -18.53 8.16
C SER A 719 -20.87 -18.75 8.61
N ASP A 720 -20.48 -20.00 8.84
CA ASP A 720 -19.14 -20.33 9.34
C ASP A 720 -18.06 -20.11 8.28
N LEU A 721 -18.35 -20.40 7.00
CA LEU A 721 -17.50 -20.04 5.87
C LEU A 721 -17.26 -18.53 5.79
N ALA A 722 -18.30 -17.72 5.98
CA ALA A 722 -18.19 -16.26 5.98
C ALA A 722 -17.33 -15.76 7.15
N LYS A 723 -17.50 -16.31 8.36
CA LYS A 723 -16.67 -15.98 9.53
C LYS A 723 -15.19 -16.32 9.28
N CYS A 724 -14.91 -17.49 8.70
CA CYS A 724 -13.56 -17.90 8.33
C CYS A 724 -12.91 -16.89 7.37
N ARG A 725 -13.63 -16.48 6.31
CA ARG A 725 -13.11 -15.46 5.37
C ARG A 725 -12.85 -14.12 6.06
N ILE A 726 -13.76 -13.66 6.93
CA ILE A 726 -13.59 -12.39 7.66
C ILE A 726 -12.34 -12.43 8.56
N GLU A 727 -12.17 -13.48 9.36
CA GLU A 727 -11.02 -13.59 10.27
C GLU A 727 -9.69 -13.75 9.52
N LEU A 728 -9.71 -14.47 8.39
CA LEU A 728 -8.56 -14.60 7.52
C LEU A 728 -8.12 -13.24 6.95
N GLU A 729 -9.03 -12.44 6.38
CA GLU A 729 -8.68 -11.11 5.84
C GLU A 729 -8.20 -10.13 6.93
N LYS A 730 -8.86 -10.10 8.10
CA LYS A 730 -8.40 -9.29 9.24
C LYS A 730 -6.97 -9.63 9.62
N THR A 731 -6.68 -10.92 9.72
CA THR A 731 -5.38 -11.41 10.14
C THR A 731 -4.32 -11.20 9.07
N ARG A 732 -4.65 -11.35 7.79
CA ARG A 732 -3.76 -10.99 6.66
C ARG A 732 -3.34 -9.54 6.75
N LEU A 733 -4.27 -8.61 6.88
CA LEU A 733 -3.96 -7.18 6.97
C LEU A 733 -3.11 -6.84 8.19
N LEU A 734 -3.37 -7.49 9.34
CA LEU A 734 -2.54 -7.34 10.54
C LEU A 734 -1.10 -7.83 10.31
N VAL A 735 -0.93 -8.96 9.63
CA VAL A 735 0.39 -9.51 9.29
C VAL A 735 1.13 -8.62 8.29
N LEU A 736 0.44 -8.08 7.27
CA LEU A 736 1.02 -7.15 6.30
C LEU A 736 1.43 -5.82 6.98
N GLU A 737 0.61 -5.29 7.88
CA GLU A 737 0.96 -4.10 8.68
C GLU A 737 2.17 -4.39 9.60
N ALA A 738 2.24 -5.58 10.21
CA ALA A 738 3.40 -5.97 11.02
C ALA A 738 4.68 -6.03 10.17
N ALA A 739 4.59 -6.50 8.92
CA ALA A 739 5.69 -6.54 7.97
C ALA A 739 6.14 -5.13 7.55
N ASP A 740 5.19 -4.28 7.19
CA ASP A 740 5.45 -2.90 6.81
C ASP A 740 6.04 -2.08 7.97
N GLN A 741 5.54 -2.25 9.19
CA GLN A 741 6.15 -1.63 10.37
C GLN A 741 7.55 -2.17 10.66
N LEU A 742 7.78 -3.47 10.49
CA LEU A 742 9.11 -4.05 10.65
C LEU A 742 10.09 -3.43 9.65
N ASP A 743 9.67 -3.25 8.38
CA ASP A 743 10.46 -2.59 7.34
C ASP A 743 10.72 -1.11 7.66
N ARG A 744 9.70 -0.35 8.08
CA ARG A 744 9.81 1.10 8.32
C ARG A 744 10.53 1.49 9.61
N VAL A 745 10.27 0.79 10.71
CA VAL A 745 10.70 1.21 12.06
C VAL A 745 11.59 0.22 12.80
N GLY A 746 11.82 -0.96 12.21
CA GLY A 746 12.66 -2.02 12.77
C GLY A 746 12.04 -2.77 13.95
N ASN A 747 12.64 -3.92 14.27
CA ASN A 747 12.11 -4.90 15.23
C ASN A 747 11.75 -4.30 16.60
N LYS A 748 12.60 -3.43 17.15
CA LYS A 748 12.40 -2.86 18.50
C LYS A 748 11.14 -2.01 18.60
N LYS A 749 10.83 -1.21 17.58
CA LYS A 749 9.63 -0.35 17.54
C LYS A 749 8.39 -1.13 17.10
N ALA A 750 8.55 -2.09 16.18
CA ALA A 750 7.47 -2.96 15.70
C ALA A 750 7.07 -4.08 16.69
N ARG A 751 7.75 -4.20 17.85
CA ARG A 751 7.54 -5.32 18.81
C ARG A 751 6.07 -5.56 19.20
N GLY A 752 5.27 -4.49 19.33
CA GLY A 752 3.87 -4.58 19.76
C GLY A 752 3.02 -5.26 18.68
N ILE A 753 3.16 -4.82 17.43
CA ILE A 753 2.41 -5.39 16.32
C ILE A 753 2.88 -6.78 15.91
N LEU A 754 4.18 -7.07 16.02
CA LEU A 754 4.70 -8.41 15.82
C LEU A 754 4.12 -9.41 16.83
N ALA A 755 3.97 -9.00 18.09
CA ALA A 755 3.31 -9.80 19.11
C ALA A 755 1.82 -10.01 18.78
N MET A 756 1.10 -8.98 18.31
CA MET A 756 -0.29 -9.09 17.86
C MET A 756 -0.43 -10.10 16.71
N ALA A 757 0.41 -10.00 15.68
CA ALA A 757 0.40 -10.91 14.54
C ALA A 757 0.71 -12.35 14.98
N LYS A 758 1.68 -12.56 15.89
CA LYS A 758 2.07 -13.87 16.40
C LYS A 758 0.99 -14.57 17.21
N VAL A 759 0.09 -13.83 17.84
CA VAL A 759 -1.09 -14.39 18.50
C VAL A 759 -2.22 -14.64 17.48
N ALA A 760 -2.51 -13.65 16.63
CA ALA A 760 -3.66 -13.72 15.73
C ALA A 760 -3.53 -14.80 14.64
N ALA A 761 -2.37 -14.91 13.99
CA ALA A 761 -2.14 -15.81 12.85
C ALA A 761 -2.40 -17.29 13.15
N PRO A 762 -1.82 -17.91 14.19
CA PRO A 762 -2.06 -19.33 14.47
C PRO A 762 -3.51 -19.59 14.93
N ASN A 763 -4.12 -18.67 15.68
CA ASN A 763 -5.51 -18.82 16.12
C ASN A 763 -6.49 -18.75 14.95
N MET A 764 -6.30 -17.82 14.01
CA MET A 764 -7.08 -17.75 12.77
C MET A 764 -6.89 -19.01 11.92
N ALA A 765 -5.64 -19.44 11.70
CA ALA A 765 -5.36 -20.60 10.86
C ALA A 765 -5.99 -21.88 11.41
N MET A 766 -5.90 -22.11 12.73
CA MET A 766 -6.58 -23.24 13.37
C MET A 766 -8.10 -23.17 13.21
N MET A 767 -8.72 -22.00 13.36
CA MET A 767 -10.17 -21.83 13.18
C MET A 767 -10.60 -22.24 11.76
N VAL A 768 -9.88 -21.77 10.74
CA VAL A 768 -10.19 -22.08 9.34
C VAL A 768 -9.93 -23.56 9.02
N LEU A 769 -8.81 -24.10 9.48
CA LEU A 769 -8.41 -25.49 9.21
C LEU A 769 -9.31 -26.49 9.94
N ASP A 770 -9.71 -26.22 11.18
CA ASP A 770 -10.66 -27.05 11.93
C ASP A 770 -12.03 -27.11 11.22
N MET A 771 -12.54 -25.97 10.76
CA MET A 771 -13.76 -25.93 9.96
C MET A 771 -13.61 -26.72 8.65
N ALA A 772 -12.46 -26.60 7.99
CA ALA A 772 -12.17 -27.37 6.79
C ALA A 772 -12.15 -28.87 7.04
N MET A 773 -11.56 -29.32 8.16
CA MET A 773 -11.57 -30.71 8.59
C MET A 773 -12.99 -31.19 8.88
N GLN A 774 -13.80 -30.38 9.58
CA GLN A 774 -15.19 -30.69 9.90
C GLN A 774 -16.04 -30.89 8.63
N VAL A 775 -15.85 -30.07 7.60
CA VAL A 775 -16.54 -30.19 6.30
C VAL A 775 -16.14 -31.46 5.55
N HIS A 776 -14.91 -31.95 5.75
CA HIS A 776 -14.46 -33.22 5.20
C HIS A 776 -14.97 -34.45 5.97
N GLY A 777 -15.44 -34.25 7.21
CA GLY A 777 -15.80 -35.32 8.13
C GLY A 777 -14.56 -36.13 8.53
N ALA A 778 -14.70 -37.45 8.68
CA ALA A 778 -13.58 -38.33 9.07
C ALA A 778 -12.35 -38.21 8.15
N ALA A 779 -12.53 -37.92 6.86
CA ALA A 779 -11.43 -37.73 5.92
C ALA A 779 -10.52 -36.53 6.29
N GLY A 780 -11.08 -35.50 6.93
CA GLY A 780 -10.30 -34.33 7.37
C GLY A 780 -9.30 -34.64 8.49
N LEU A 781 -9.51 -35.74 9.23
CA LEU A 781 -8.61 -36.22 10.27
C LEU A 781 -7.53 -37.17 9.72
N SER A 782 -7.71 -37.68 8.50
CA SER A 782 -6.84 -38.70 7.90
C SER A 782 -5.66 -38.10 7.12
N GLY A 783 -4.75 -38.96 6.67
CA GLY A 783 -3.67 -38.59 5.74
C GLY A 783 -4.11 -38.46 4.28
N ASP A 784 -5.38 -38.71 3.95
CA ASP A 784 -5.92 -38.53 2.59
C ASP A 784 -6.03 -37.04 2.20
N THR A 785 -5.89 -36.14 3.18
CA THR A 785 -5.85 -34.69 2.98
C THR A 785 -4.69 -34.09 3.74
N VAL A 786 -4.26 -32.89 3.35
CA VAL A 786 -3.21 -32.13 4.04
C VAL A 786 -3.70 -31.42 5.30
N LEU A 787 -5.01 -31.43 5.57
CA LEU A 787 -5.65 -30.55 6.56
C LEU A 787 -5.18 -30.84 8.00
N SER A 788 -5.10 -32.10 8.39
CA SER A 788 -4.69 -32.53 9.73
C SER A 788 -3.25 -32.11 10.04
N HIS A 789 -2.34 -32.24 9.07
CA HIS A 789 -0.96 -31.82 9.23
C HIS A 789 -0.82 -30.30 9.28
N LEU A 790 -1.50 -29.56 8.39
CA LEU A 790 -1.53 -28.09 8.44
C LEU A 790 -2.10 -27.59 9.79
N TYR A 791 -3.12 -28.24 10.32
CA TYR A 791 -3.69 -27.92 11.63
C TYR A 791 -2.68 -28.17 12.75
N ALA A 792 -1.99 -29.32 12.73
CA ALA A 792 -0.93 -29.64 13.70
C ALA A 792 0.18 -28.58 13.67
N THR A 793 0.64 -28.16 12.50
CA THR A 793 1.61 -27.06 12.34
C THR A 793 1.10 -25.75 12.92
N ALA A 794 -0.15 -25.36 12.61
CA ALA A 794 -0.76 -24.14 13.15
C ALA A 794 -0.87 -24.18 14.69
N ARG A 795 -1.21 -25.34 15.25
CA ARG A 795 -1.30 -25.53 16.70
C ARG A 795 0.05 -25.47 17.39
N THR A 796 1.11 -26.01 16.78
CA THR A 796 2.49 -25.90 17.27
C THR A 796 2.94 -24.44 17.34
N LEU A 797 2.54 -23.60 16.38
CA LEU A 797 2.91 -22.19 16.31
C LEU A 797 2.23 -21.30 17.36
N ARG A 798 1.32 -21.83 18.20
CA ARG A 798 0.88 -21.16 19.45
C ARG A 798 1.88 -21.30 20.60
N ILE A 799 2.89 -22.16 20.44
CA ILE A 799 3.90 -22.47 21.46
C ILE A 799 5.29 -22.09 20.96
N ALA A 800 5.63 -22.50 19.74
CA ALA A 800 6.91 -22.19 19.10
C ALA A 800 7.12 -20.67 18.96
N ASP A 801 8.38 -20.22 19.04
CA ASP A 801 8.81 -18.81 19.02
C ASP A 801 8.15 -17.90 20.07
N GLY A 802 7.72 -18.51 21.18
CA GLY A 802 7.07 -17.86 22.31
C GLY A 802 5.57 -18.19 22.35
N PRO A 803 5.05 -18.70 23.48
CA PRO A 803 3.63 -18.97 23.65
C PRO A 803 2.77 -17.72 23.50
N ASP A 804 1.52 -17.89 23.08
CA ASP A 804 0.54 -16.80 22.95
C ASP A 804 0.48 -15.93 24.21
N GLU A 805 0.52 -16.52 25.40
CA GLU A 805 0.42 -15.82 26.69
C GLU A 805 1.58 -14.85 26.93
N VAL A 806 2.79 -15.19 26.45
CA VAL A 806 3.96 -14.31 26.55
C VAL A 806 3.81 -13.09 25.63
N HIS A 807 3.24 -13.30 24.44
CA HIS A 807 2.98 -12.23 23.48
C HIS A 807 1.82 -11.34 23.93
N LEU A 808 0.75 -11.92 24.49
CA LEU A 808 -0.35 -11.17 25.12
C LEU A 808 0.16 -10.26 26.26
N GLY A 809 1.07 -10.76 27.11
CA GLY A 809 1.72 -9.94 28.13
C GLY A 809 2.53 -8.77 27.53
N THR A 810 3.18 -8.99 26.38
CA THR A 810 3.90 -7.93 25.66
C THR A 810 2.95 -6.86 25.13
N ILE A 811 1.84 -7.28 24.51
CA ILE A 811 0.79 -6.38 23.99
C ILE A 811 0.22 -5.53 25.12
N ALA A 812 -0.20 -6.16 26.23
CA ALA A 812 -0.76 -5.46 27.39
C ALA A 812 0.23 -4.44 27.98
N LYS A 813 1.52 -4.80 28.08
CA LYS A 813 2.56 -3.89 28.57
C LYS A 813 2.75 -2.67 27.66
N VAL A 814 2.73 -2.87 26.33
CA VAL A 814 2.85 -1.76 25.37
C VAL A 814 1.64 -0.83 25.44
N GLU A 815 0.44 -1.38 25.59
CA GLU A 815 -0.80 -0.61 25.69
C GLU A 815 -0.80 0.27 26.97
N LEU A 816 -0.51 -0.33 28.12
CA LEU A 816 -0.45 0.39 29.41
C LEU A 816 0.62 1.49 29.41
N GLN A 817 1.77 1.26 28.76
CA GLN A 817 2.81 2.28 28.61
C GLN A 817 2.36 3.45 27.75
N THR A 818 1.52 3.22 26.74
CA THR A 818 0.97 4.29 25.89
C THR A 818 -0.05 5.12 26.67
N ALA A 819 -0.92 4.47 27.43
CA ALA A 819 -1.90 5.15 28.30
C ALA A 819 -1.24 6.02 29.38
N SER A 820 -0.11 5.58 29.96
CA SER A 820 0.64 6.38 30.96
C SER A 820 1.31 7.66 30.42
N LYS A 821 1.33 7.84 29.09
CA LYS A 821 1.90 9.02 28.41
C LYS A 821 0.83 9.99 27.90
N LEU A 822 -0.44 9.58 27.94
CA LEU A 822 -1.62 10.42 27.72
C LEU A 822 -2.00 11.08 29.04
#